data_AF-A0A3N9UHF5-F1
#
_entry.id   AF-A0A3N9UHF5-F1
#
_cell.length_a   1.000
_cell.length_b   1.000
_cell.length_c   1.000
_cell.angle_alpha   90.00
_cell.angle_beta   90.00
_cell.angle_gamma   90.00
#
_symmetry.space_group_name_H-M   'P 1'
#
loop_
_entity.id
_entity.type
_entity.pdbx_description
1 polymer ?
#
loop_
_entity_poly.entity_id
_entity_poly.type
_entity_poly.pdbx_seq_one_letter_code
_entity_poly.pdbx_strand_id
1 'polypeptide(L)'
;MANQPKKYKKFVATAATATLVASAIVPVASAATPSDIAGNDHEAAIKALLELGYVSGKADGSFAPNETVTRGQVALMLGKWAKALGLEAPADYATKEYFNDYPTFATEENKEMFALVKANGIFQGYTDGSLKPQDKISRQQMAVVLDSAYKAITGKSLKELAGDTSNVTVADIEKVNADYRDEVKALKALKITAVDNFNPTGNVTRGQFASFLNATINAKAPTSEAGVIKSLTATSTNQLTVVFDGAVNPETAKFSVARGTTGFNVTEIDWNEDKTEAVLTVDTKFTDATYTLTVSGVASEDLKASVTTTRETVTAIEFNSEYLAFTGKEDANKNKEAKIGFTITNQYGEDITEDTNHQNFKDVKIKGIDETDIYVDDLKGGREGVVTVWVDADEDDDATGTIELSYEDGDLEIDAEQDVTLSDESEPGSVEILKVYNENEEEFTTENVKDKHDFYILFNVTDQYGVKLDAEDYEEDSELDGNLQPTSPDAIQIGFIRDNLRIDVSNDDIFEIDDEDQITVKEIDGKHYFAVPLTFDLDDVIGGENTVTFRSKATGEENSAKFNLVSSSEVQKVELGTPDEVVAADETVKLPVFAYDQAGELITDAADLNDKLRSKDGKDPELKITWDTPRVKNSGSQTSAFNFVEEDGQVYLEFETTSHDKDKAEDLEIEIEVDDSGEESSVELSVYAKAYAESIVNVDVDTYVYKDGELDVKFKAIKVEDQYGRAFDDVENYTIQAVSKDPSKIAINGKDTFAAAGDKIKLVGNNDGSATVEFKLVSNYTDKGTAKTATDTQSVTFRTVDEDDFKSYVVKSDGKLYGEVATKDFANIEVYGVTSNGVEVELPKSAYSISAVSGAKYLDLDVTSGDVATTQTAVDKLKESGVTSIDTEVAVIINKDGQRVTHALTIGEDDPAVAALNVKDKESASEKSVKSFDVNIASGATSISTTNLLDALANNNAIAEGKWDLEDQYGEDVTVSGTTVTFFDGSTDQLKLRISDVNAANDEDYKVTSNGTSSASINVGSANGVQEGDSFTLTISVDGVEQSYKVYVK
;
A
#
# COMPACT_ATOMS: atom_id res chain seq x y z
N MET A 1 42.24 -0.80 -54.22
CA MET A 1 43.09 -0.56 -53.04
C MET A 1 42.49 0.64 -52.34
N ALA A 2 41.51 0.38 -51.48
CA ALA A 2 40.75 1.39 -50.77
C ALA A 2 41.28 1.43 -49.33
N ASN A 3 41.71 2.60 -48.91
CA ASN A 3 42.19 2.90 -47.58
C ASN A 3 41.22 3.96 -47.03
N GLN A 4 40.14 3.51 -46.37
CA GLN A 4 39.27 4.41 -45.60
C GLN A 4 39.74 4.42 -44.14
N PRO A 5 39.88 5.60 -43.50
CA PRO A 5 40.17 5.70 -42.08
C PRO A 5 38.86 5.55 -41.29
N LYS A 6 38.82 4.57 -40.39
CA LYS A 6 37.71 4.35 -39.46
C LYS A 6 37.73 5.42 -38.35
N LYS A 7 36.69 6.25 -38.23
CA LYS A 7 36.42 7.06 -37.02
C LYS A 7 36.15 6.08 -35.86
N TYR A 8 36.95 6.19 -34.79
CA TYR A 8 36.86 5.38 -33.58
C TYR A 8 35.82 5.98 -32.61
N LYS A 9 34.58 5.49 -32.59
CA LYS A 9 33.72 5.60 -31.40
C LYS A 9 34.13 4.51 -30.41
N LYS A 10 34.73 4.90 -29.28
CA LYS A 10 35.09 3.98 -28.20
C LYS A 10 33.83 3.53 -27.47
N PHE A 11 33.19 2.48 -27.99
CA PHE A 11 32.34 1.61 -27.18
C PHE A 11 33.24 0.85 -26.20
N VAL A 12 33.09 1.11 -24.90
CA VAL A 12 33.59 0.22 -23.85
C VAL A 12 32.57 -0.90 -23.73
N ALA A 13 32.83 -2.00 -24.44
CA ALA A 13 32.13 -3.26 -24.26
C ALA A 13 33.06 -4.26 -23.55
N THR A 14 32.43 -5.15 -22.79
CA THR A 14 32.88 -6.46 -22.28
C THR A 14 33.58 -6.52 -20.91
N ALA A 15 32.76 -6.77 -19.89
CA ALA A 15 32.91 -7.99 -19.09
C ALA A 15 31.56 -8.73 -19.06
N ALA A 16 31.44 -9.77 -19.87
CA ALA A 16 30.30 -10.67 -19.87
C ALA A 16 30.38 -11.60 -18.65
N THR A 17 29.39 -11.52 -17.76
CA THR A 17 29.08 -12.60 -16.81
C THR A 17 27.57 -12.83 -16.78
N ALA A 18 27.16 -13.93 -17.43
CA ALA A 18 25.92 -14.70 -17.26
C ALA A 18 24.61 -13.90 -17.11
N THR A 19 23.97 -13.66 -18.25
CA THR A 19 22.50 -13.52 -18.33
C THR A 19 21.84 -14.79 -17.79
N LEU A 20 21.29 -14.70 -16.57
CA LEU A 20 20.25 -15.62 -16.12
C LEU A 20 18.96 -15.23 -16.85
N VAL A 21 18.42 -16.19 -17.60
CA VAL A 21 17.12 -16.10 -18.25
C VAL A 21 16.07 -15.84 -17.17
N ALA A 22 15.45 -14.67 -17.17
CA ALA A 22 14.22 -14.42 -16.43
C ALA A 22 13.13 -15.31 -17.04
N SER A 23 12.94 -16.47 -16.41
CA SER A 23 11.88 -17.42 -16.76
C SER A 23 10.55 -16.88 -16.26
N ALA A 24 9.52 -17.04 -17.10
CA ALA A 24 8.11 -16.76 -16.87
C ALA A 24 7.69 -16.63 -15.40
N ILE A 25 7.18 -15.47 -15.04
CA ILE A 25 6.42 -15.26 -13.82
C ILE A 25 5.12 -16.06 -14.00
N VAL A 26 5.02 -17.21 -13.35
CA VAL A 26 3.74 -17.92 -13.22
C VAL A 26 2.90 -17.10 -12.24
N PRO A 27 1.61 -16.83 -12.51
CA PRO A 27 0.74 -16.20 -11.52
C PRO A 27 0.71 -17.08 -10.28
N VAL A 28 1.29 -16.60 -9.19
CA VAL A 28 1.18 -17.25 -7.88
C VAL A 28 -0.13 -16.76 -7.31
N ALA A 29 -1.08 -17.66 -7.06
CA ALA A 29 -2.31 -17.32 -6.36
C ALA A 29 -1.94 -16.57 -5.06
N SER A 30 -2.38 -15.32 -4.94
CA SER A 30 -2.14 -14.50 -3.75
C SER A 30 -2.86 -15.15 -2.57
N ALA A 31 -2.09 -15.78 -1.68
CA ALA A 31 -2.63 -16.23 -0.41
C ALA A 31 -2.86 -14.99 0.46
N ALA A 32 -4.07 -14.84 1.02
CA ALA A 32 -4.40 -13.76 1.95
C ALA A 32 -3.28 -13.55 2.98
N THR A 33 -2.89 -12.29 3.18
CA THR A 33 -1.82 -11.95 4.13
C THR A 33 -2.26 -12.37 5.53
N PRO A 34 -1.48 -13.22 6.25
CA PRO A 34 -1.85 -13.65 7.59
C PRO A 34 -2.04 -12.47 8.55
N SER A 35 -3.14 -12.44 9.32
CA SER A 35 -3.43 -11.31 10.22
C SER A 35 -2.46 -11.21 11.42
N ASP A 36 -1.84 -12.32 11.80
CA ASP A 36 -0.96 -12.43 12.97
C ASP A 36 0.49 -11.92 12.75
N ILE A 37 0.79 -11.35 11.57
CA ILE A 37 2.08 -10.71 11.29
C ILE A 37 2.05 -9.19 11.43
N ALA A 38 0.88 -8.56 11.55
CA ALA A 38 0.76 -7.12 11.69
C ALA A 38 1.52 -6.60 12.92
N GLY A 39 2.41 -5.63 12.71
CA GLY A 39 3.24 -5.04 13.77
C GLY A 39 4.37 -5.95 14.27
N ASN A 40 4.65 -7.06 13.57
CA ASN A 40 5.78 -7.93 13.87
C ASN A 40 7.07 -7.41 13.20
N ASP A 41 8.21 -7.45 13.89
CA ASP A 41 9.52 -7.05 13.33
C ASP A 41 9.93 -7.80 12.05
N HIS A 42 9.28 -8.93 11.75
CA HIS A 42 9.55 -9.77 10.59
C HIS A 42 8.49 -9.64 9.47
N GLU A 43 7.47 -8.80 9.64
CA GLU A 43 6.31 -8.69 8.74
C GLU A 43 6.70 -8.51 7.27
N ALA A 44 7.53 -7.51 6.96
CA ALA A 44 7.93 -7.19 5.59
C ALA A 44 8.64 -8.37 4.89
N ALA A 45 9.50 -9.08 5.62
CA ALA A 45 10.18 -10.25 5.08
C ALA A 45 9.23 -11.44 4.88
N ILE A 46 8.22 -11.58 5.75
CA ILE A 46 7.21 -12.64 5.62
C ILE A 46 6.34 -12.36 4.38
N LYS A 47 5.85 -11.14 4.21
CA LYS A 47 5.06 -10.71 3.04
C LYS A 47 5.80 -10.97 1.72
N ALA A 48 7.04 -10.50 1.60
CA ALA A 48 7.85 -10.72 0.40
C ALA A 48 8.04 -12.20 0.05
N LEU A 49 8.22 -13.07 1.05
CA LEU A 49 8.39 -14.50 0.81
C LEU A 49 7.07 -15.25 0.54
N LEU A 50 5.93 -14.73 1.04
CA LEU A 50 4.59 -15.26 0.73
C LEU A 50 4.23 -14.96 -0.72
N GLU A 51 4.48 -13.73 -1.18
CA GLU A 51 4.27 -13.28 -2.56
C GLU A 51 5.09 -14.11 -3.55
N LEU A 52 6.36 -14.40 -3.22
CA LEU A 52 7.22 -15.29 -4.02
C LEU A 52 6.84 -16.78 -3.92
N GLY A 53 5.89 -17.16 -3.06
CA GLY A 53 5.49 -18.55 -2.82
C GLY A 53 6.54 -19.42 -2.11
N TYR A 54 7.56 -18.82 -1.50
CA TYR A 54 8.68 -19.55 -0.86
C TYR A 54 8.34 -20.00 0.56
N VAL A 55 7.43 -19.29 1.22
CA VAL A 55 6.84 -19.68 2.50
C VAL A 55 5.32 -19.75 2.38
N SER A 56 4.66 -20.36 3.35
CA SER A 56 3.19 -20.42 3.42
C SER A 56 2.70 -20.28 4.85
N GLY A 57 1.49 -19.74 5.00
CA GLY A 57 0.73 -19.74 6.25
C GLY A 57 0.37 -21.15 6.70
N LYS A 58 -0.21 -21.23 7.90
CA LYS A 58 -0.84 -22.42 8.45
C LYS A 58 -2.28 -22.55 7.92
N ALA A 59 -2.87 -23.72 8.13
CA ALA A 59 -4.24 -23.99 7.72
C ALA A 59 -5.30 -23.13 8.45
N ASP A 60 -4.94 -22.50 9.57
CA ASP A 60 -5.78 -21.58 10.35
C ASP A 60 -5.65 -20.11 9.92
N GLY A 61 -5.03 -19.85 8.75
CA GLY A 61 -4.80 -18.50 8.22
C GLY A 61 -3.61 -17.76 8.85
N SER A 62 -3.03 -18.24 9.95
CA SER A 62 -1.91 -17.59 10.64
C SER A 62 -0.54 -17.93 10.02
N PHE A 63 0.45 -17.06 10.13
CA PHE A 63 1.84 -17.38 9.82
C PHE A 63 2.58 -17.98 11.03
N ALA A 64 2.16 -17.62 12.24
CA ALA A 64 2.78 -17.90 13.53
C ALA A 64 4.25 -17.46 13.62
N PRO A 65 4.57 -16.15 13.48
CA PRO A 65 5.95 -15.66 13.38
C PRO A 65 6.80 -15.94 14.63
N ASN A 66 6.17 -16.04 15.80
CA ASN A 66 6.83 -16.29 17.09
C ASN A 66 7.05 -17.80 17.38
N GLU A 67 6.51 -18.70 16.57
CA GLU A 67 6.69 -20.14 16.77
C GLU A 67 8.08 -20.59 16.32
N THR A 68 8.75 -21.44 17.10
CA THR A 68 10.03 -22.05 16.71
C THR A 68 9.89 -22.99 15.51
N VAL A 69 10.70 -22.78 14.48
CA VAL A 69 10.66 -23.56 13.25
C VAL A 69 11.37 -24.91 13.41
N THR A 70 10.81 -25.96 12.82
CA THR A 70 11.44 -27.29 12.80
C THR A 70 12.39 -27.44 11.60
N ARG A 71 13.31 -28.40 11.68
CA ARG A 71 14.22 -28.73 10.57
C ARG A 71 13.46 -29.19 9.32
N GLY A 72 12.34 -29.89 9.50
CA GLY A 72 11.46 -30.27 8.39
C GLY A 72 10.86 -29.04 7.70
N GLN A 73 10.32 -28.10 8.47
CA GLN A 73 9.75 -26.87 7.91
C GLN A 73 10.80 -26.03 7.16
N VAL A 74 12.02 -25.89 7.70
CA VAL A 74 13.13 -25.21 7.00
C VAL A 74 13.49 -25.90 5.68
N ALA A 75 13.56 -27.23 5.68
CA ALA A 75 13.83 -27.98 4.46
C ALA A 75 12.74 -27.77 3.38
N LEU A 76 11.47 -27.63 3.78
CA LEU A 76 10.38 -27.30 2.85
C LEU A 76 10.53 -25.89 2.28
N MET A 77 10.78 -24.88 3.13
CA MET A 77 10.95 -23.48 2.69
C MET A 77 12.14 -23.32 1.71
N LEU A 78 13.29 -23.92 2.03
CA LEU A 78 14.45 -23.91 1.14
C LEU A 78 14.21 -24.72 -0.15
N GLY A 79 13.43 -25.80 -0.07
CA GLY A 79 13.02 -26.59 -1.23
C GLY A 79 12.16 -25.79 -2.20
N LYS A 80 11.16 -25.05 -1.67
CA LYS A 80 10.29 -24.17 -2.48
C LYS A 80 11.10 -23.08 -3.18
N TRP A 81 11.99 -22.40 -2.47
CA TRP A 81 12.89 -21.40 -3.06
C TRP A 81 13.75 -22.01 -4.19
N ALA A 82 14.39 -23.15 -3.93
CA ALA A 82 15.22 -23.81 -4.93
C ALA A 82 14.43 -24.27 -6.17
N LYS A 83 13.22 -24.82 -5.97
CA LYS A 83 12.34 -25.24 -7.07
C LYS A 83 11.90 -24.06 -7.93
N ALA A 84 11.55 -22.94 -7.31
CA ALA A 84 11.17 -21.71 -8.02
C ALA A 84 12.32 -21.17 -8.90
N LEU A 85 13.57 -21.43 -8.53
CA LEU A 85 14.76 -21.07 -9.32
C LEU A 85 15.25 -22.19 -10.26
N GLY A 86 14.39 -23.18 -10.54
CA GLY A 86 14.63 -24.19 -11.56
C GLY A 86 15.49 -25.37 -11.12
N LEU A 87 15.76 -25.56 -9.82
CA LEU A 87 16.38 -26.79 -9.33
C LEU A 87 15.32 -27.91 -9.29
N GLU A 88 15.67 -29.07 -9.83
CA GLU A 88 14.76 -30.21 -9.90
C GLU A 88 15.03 -31.24 -8.79
N ALA A 89 13.96 -31.90 -8.34
CA ALA A 89 14.05 -33.09 -7.51
C ALA A 89 14.46 -34.31 -8.36
N PRO A 90 15.17 -35.30 -7.80
CA PRO A 90 15.45 -36.55 -8.50
C PRO A 90 14.18 -37.27 -8.94
N ALA A 91 14.12 -37.78 -10.17
CA ALA A 91 12.94 -38.44 -10.74
C ALA A 91 12.42 -39.66 -9.95
N ASP A 92 13.26 -40.24 -9.07
CA ASP A 92 12.92 -41.38 -8.21
C ASP A 92 12.39 -40.97 -6.83
N TYR A 93 12.16 -39.67 -6.55
CA TYR A 93 11.73 -39.17 -5.23
C TYR A 93 10.45 -39.84 -4.70
N ALA A 94 9.51 -40.18 -5.58
CA ALA A 94 8.27 -40.85 -5.20
C ALA A 94 8.48 -42.32 -4.76
N THR A 95 9.61 -42.92 -5.15
CA THR A 95 9.93 -44.35 -4.93
C THR A 95 11.10 -44.58 -3.98
N LYS A 96 11.80 -43.51 -3.57
CA LYS A 96 13.01 -43.57 -2.75
C LYS A 96 12.99 -42.46 -1.70
N GLU A 97 13.20 -42.85 -0.46
CA GLU A 97 13.38 -41.90 0.65
C GLU A 97 14.82 -41.37 0.67
N TYR A 98 14.97 -40.05 0.70
CA TYR A 98 16.27 -39.36 0.69
C TYR A 98 16.83 -39.10 2.11
N PHE A 99 16.01 -39.33 3.12
CA PHE A 99 16.32 -39.32 4.55
C PHE A 99 15.65 -40.54 5.19
N ASN A 100 16.24 -41.06 6.26
CA ASN A 100 15.78 -42.31 6.89
C ASN A 100 14.53 -42.16 7.78
N ASP A 101 14.01 -40.94 7.97
CA ASP A 101 13.00 -40.61 8.98
C ASP A 101 11.96 -39.59 8.49
N TYR A 102 11.36 -39.86 7.33
CA TYR A 102 10.25 -39.06 6.82
C TYR A 102 9.07 -39.08 7.80
N PRO A 103 8.34 -37.96 7.99
CA PRO A 103 7.07 -38.00 8.71
C PRO A 103 6.12 -38.97 8.00
N THR A 104 5.42 -39.83 8.76
CA THR A 104 4.48 -40.82 8.20
C THR A 104 3.30 -40.20 7.43
N PHE A 105 3.09 -38.89 7.59
CA PHE A 105 2.04 -38.09 6.96
C PHE A 105 2.59 -37.10 5.91
N ALA A 106 3.83 -37.26 5.44
CA ALA A 106 4.39 -36.39 4.41
C ALA A 106 3.63 -36.55 3.07
N THR A 107 3.08 -35.45 2.56
CA THR A 107 2.48 -35.34 1.22
C THR A 107 3.54 -35.59 0.14
N GLU A 108 3.11 -35.87 -1.09
CA GLU A 108 4.05 -36.07 -2.22
C GLU A 108 4.89 -34.81 -2.50
N GLU A 109 4.29 -33.62 -2.38
CA GLU A 109 5.01 -32.34 -2.48
C GLU A 109 6.11 -32.23 -1.40
N ASN A 110 5.81 -32.59 -0.15
CA ASN A 110 6.82 -32.56 0.93
C ASN A 110 7.97 -33.55 0.65
N LYS A 111 7.66 -34.73 0.11
CA LYS A 111 8.68 -35.72 -0.27
C LYS A 111 9.58 -35.21 -1.39
N GLU A 112 8.98 -34.57 -2.39
CA GLU A 112 9.69 -33.92 -3.49
C GLU A 112 10.66 -32.86 -2.94
N MET A 113 10.19 -31.97 -2.06
CA MET A 113 11.03 -30.90 -1.49
C MET A 113 12.19 -31.47 -0.66
N PHE A 114 11.93 -32.49 0.17
CA PHE A 114 13.00 -33.17 0.92
C PHE A 114 14.03 -33.84 0.02
N ALA A 115 13.60 -34.46 -1.08
CA ALA A 115 14.52 -35.06 -2.06
C ALA A 115 15.34 -33.97 -2.79
N LEU A 116 14.70 -32.87 -3.18
CA LEU A 116 15.32 -31.73 -3.85
C LEU A 116 16.46 -31.15 -3.02
N VAL A 117 16.19 -30.79 -1.75
CA VAL A 117 17.21 -30.16 -0.90
C VAL A 117 18.36 -31.12 -0.57
N LYS A 118 18.08 -32.41 -0.46
CA LYS A 118 19.10 -33.43 -0.17
C LYS A 118 19.99 -33.67 -1.38
N ALA A 119 19.41 -33.82 -2.57
CA ALA A 119 20.13 -34.11 -3.80
C ALA A 119 21.01 -32.95 -4.26
N ASN A 120 20.54 -31.72 -4.09
CA ASN A 120 21.27 -30.50 -4.48
C ASN A 120 22.22 -29.98 -3.39
N GLY A 121 22.37 -30.71 -2.27
CA GLY A 121 23.31 -30.36 -1.21
C GLY A 121 22.91 -29.18 -0.33
N ILE A 122 21.67 -28.71 -0.45
CA ILE A 122 21.09 -27.61 0.34
C ILE A 122 20.91 -28.04 1.80
N PHE A 123 20.42 -29.25 2.03
CA PHE A 123 20.17 -29.78 3.38
C PHE A 123 20.57 -31.25 3.49
N GLN A 124 21.67 -31.54 4.19
CA GLN A 124 22.25 -32.89 4.23
C GLN A 124 21.74 -33.79 5.38
N GLY A 125 21.06 -33.24 6.38
CA GLY A 125 20.67 -34.01 7.56
C GLY A 125 21.86 -34.39 8.45
N TYR A 126 21.69 -35.38 9.32
CA TYR A 126 22.74 -35.91 10.18
C TYR A 126 23.53 -37.03 9.51
N THR A 127 24.69 -37.36 10.07
CA THR A 127 25.61 -38.39 9.55
C THR A 127 24.99 -39.80 9.52
N ASP A 128 23.94 -40.06 10.29
CA ASP A 128 23.17 -41.30 10.29
C ASP A 128 22.11 -41.36 9.17
N GLY A 129 22.03 -40.33 8.33
CA GLY A 129 21.07 -40.20 7.23
C GLY A 129 19.69 -39.66 7.65
N SER A 130 19.50 -39.26 8.91
CA SER A 130 18.24 -38.69 9.40
C SER A 130 18.13 -37.17 9.15
N LEU A 131 16.93 -36.68 8.84
CA LEU A 131 16.58 -35.26 8.83
C LEU A 131 16.25 -34.76 10.25
N LYS A 132 15.58 -35.59 11.06
CA LYS A 132 14.90 -35.25 12.31
C LYS A 132 13.89 -34.11 12.12
N PRO A 133 12.81 -34.34 11.35
CA PRO A 133 11.93 -33.27 10.86
C PRO A 133 11.18 -32.52 11.97
N GLN A 134 11.05 -33.11 13.16
CA GLN A 134 10.37 -32.50 14.32
C GLN A 134 11.33 -31.73 15.25
N ASP A 135 12.64 -31.96 15.13
CA ASP A 135 13.63 -31.25 15.94
C ASP A 135 13.68 -29.78 15.50
N LYS A 136 13.83 -28.87 16.47
CA LYS A 136 14.00 -27.44 16.21
C LYS A 136 15.39 -27.18 15.61
N ILE A 137 15.49 -26.21 14.71
CA ILE A 137 16.77 -25.81 14.12
C ILE A 137 17.44 -24.75 15.00
N SER A 138 18.75 -24.90 15.22
CA SER A 138 19.55 -23.89 15.90
C SER A 138 20.07 -22.82 14.93
N ARG A 139 20.38 -21.62 15.44
CA ARG A 139 20.90 -20.49 14.64
C ARG A 139 22.19 -20.83 13.90
N GLN A 140 23.10 -21.59 14.50
CA GLN A 140 24.33 -22.02 13.80
C GLN A 140 24.05 -23.02 12.67
N GLN A 141 23.05 -23.90 12.83
CA GLN A 141 22.66 -24.83 11.77
C GLN A 141 21.95 -24.09 10.63
N MET A 142 21.14 -23.08 10.95
CA MET A 142 20.53 -22.19 9.98
C MET A 142 21.59 -21.51 9.09
N ALA A 143 22.67 -20.97 9.68
CA ALA A 143 23.76 -20.34 8.92
C ALA A 143 24.37 -21.29 7.87
N VAL A 144 24.58 -22.56 8.23
CA VAL A 144 25.12 -23.58 7.33
C VAL A 144 24.18 -23.88 6.17
N VAL A 145 22.88 -24.05 6.44
CA VAL A 145 21.92 -24.41 5.39
C VAL A 145 21.59 -23.22 4.48
N LEU A 146 21.64 -21.98 4.97
CA LEU A 146 21.54 -20.78 4.12
C LEU A 146 22.75 -20.63 3.20
N ASP A 147 23.97 -20.82 3.71
CA ASP A 147 25.21 -20.82 2.88
C ASP A 147 25.15 -21.92 1.81
N SER A 148 24.66 -23.09 2.19
CA SER A 148 24.53 -24.26 1.29
C SER A 148 23.43 -24.05 0.24
N ALA A 149 22.30 -23.47 0.62
CA ALA A 149 21.20 -23.10 -0.29
C ALA A 149 21.67 -22.08 -1.32
N TYR A 150 22.26 -20.98 -0.85
CA TYR A 150 22.75 -19.91 -1.71
C TYR A 150 23.81 -20.42 -2.69
N LYS A 151 24.71 -21.32 -2.23
CA LYS A 151 25.69 -21.97 -3.10
C LYS A 151 25.06 -22.87 -4.16
N ALA A 152 24.09 -23.70 -3.78
CA ALA A 152 23.42 -24.60 -4.71
C ALA A 152 22.69 -23.83 -5.83
N ILE A 153 22.15 -22.67 -5.49
CA ILE A 153 21.36 -21.82 -6.39
C ILE A 153 22.25 -20.93 -7.26
N THR A 154 23.24 -20.24 -6.68
CA THR A 154 24.03 -19.21 -7.38
C THR A 154 25.40 -19.70 -7.87
N GLY A 155 25.82 -20.91 -7.44
CA GLY A 155 27.17 -21.43 -7.67
C GLY A 155 28.24 -20.85 -6.74
N LYS A 156 27.92 -19.83 -5.94
CA LYS A 156 28.83 -19.16 -5.00
C LYS A 156 28.23 -19.19 -3.60
N SER A 157 29.03 -19.53 -2.59
CA SER A 157 28.59 -19.54 -1.18
C SER A 157 28.51 -18.12 -0.58
N LEU A 158 27.78 -17.95 0.51
CA LEU A 158 27.74 -16.69 1.25
C LEU A 158 29.12 -16.33 1.79
N LYS A 159 29.93 -17.32 2.19
CA LYS A 159 31.34 -17.11 2.56
C LYS A 159 32.17 -16.51 1.43
N GLU A 160 32.00 -17.02 0.21
CA GLU A 160 32.68 -16.48 -0.97
C GLU A 160 32.14 -15.10 -1.36
N LEU A 161 30.85 -14.82 -1.11
CA LEU A 161 30.24 -13.52 -1.36
C LEU A 161 30.74 -12.45 -0.38
N ALA A 162 30.89 -12.82 0.90
CA ALA A 162 31.37 -11.94 1.96
C ALA A 162 32.84 -11.52 1.81
N GLY A 163 33.66 -12.31 1.11
CA GLY A 163 35.08 -12.03 0.94
C GLY A 163 35.89 -12.23 2.23
N ASP A 164 36.81 -11.31 2.53
CA ASP A 164 37.63 -11.38 3.74
C ASP A 164 36.82 -10.98 4.99
N THR A 165 36.56 -11.95 5.85
CA THR A 165 35.83 -11.77 7.13
C THR A 165 36.76 -11.71 8.35
N SER A 166 38.07 -11.53 8.16
CA SER A 166 39.05 -11.47 9.25
C SER A 166 38.77 -10.36 10.27
N ASN A 167 38.23 -9.23 9.81
CA ASN A 167 37.85 -8.07 10.64
C ASN A 167 36.41 -8.14 11.18
N VAL A 168 35.65 -9.17 10.84
CA VAL A 168 34.25 -9.31 11.28
C VAL A 168 34.22 -9.90 12.69
N THR A 169 33.71 -9.11 13.64
CA THR A 169 33.58 -9.51 15.04
C THR A 169 32.17 -9.97 15.38
N VAL A 170 32.06 -11.18 15.95
CA VAL A 170 30.83 -11.70 16.57
C VAL A 170 31.17 -12.05 18.02
N ALA A 171 30.47 -11.45 18.98
CA ALA A 171 30.88 -11.43 20.38
C ALA A 171 30.96 -12.83 21.01
N ASP A 172 30.08 -13.73 20.60
CA ASP A 172 30.01 -15.11 21.07
C ASP A 172 30.44 -16.14 20.02
N ILE A 173 31.31 -15.75 19.07
CA ILE A 173 31.83 -16.63 18.00
C ILE A 173 32.47 -17.91 18.55
N GLU A 174 33.08 -17.85 19.73
CA GLU A 174 33.70 -19.01 20.38
C GLU A 174 32.69 -20.06 20.85
N LYS A 175 31.40 -19.70 20.99
CA LYS A 175 30.30 -20.64 21.30
C LYS A 175 29.76 -21.34 20.06
N VAL A 176 30.11 -20.85 18.85
CA VAL A 176 29.75 -21.50 17.58
C VAL A 176 30.64 -22.71 17.39
N ASN A 177 30.08 -23.81 16.89
CA ASN A 177 30.88 -24.95 16.43
C ASN A 177 31.99 -24.45 15.48
N ALA A 178 33.23 -24.90 15.71
CA ALA A 178 34.39 -24.46 14.94
C ALA A 178 34.18 -24.55 13.42
N ASP A 179 33.48 -25.60 12.97
CA ASP A 179 33.21 -25.85 11.55
C ASP A 179 32.18 -24.89 10.93
N TYR A 180 31.44 -24.11 11.74
CA TYR A 180 30.37 -23.21 11.29
C TYR A 180 30.72 -21.71 11.46
N ARG A 181 31.93 -21.40 11.93
CA ARG A 181 32.32 -20.02 12.29
C ARG A 181 32.39 -19.11 11.08
N ASP A 182 32.83 -19.64 9.94
CA ASP A 182 32.99 -18.84 8.72
C ASP A 182 31.63 -18.46 8.14
N GLU A 183 30.64 -19.36 8.18
CA GLU A 183 29.27 -19.10 7.77
C GLU A 183 28.64 -18.02 8.65
N VAL A 184 28.81 -18.09 9.98
CA VAL A 184 28.29 -17.07 10.90
C VAL A 184 28.93 -15.70 10.64
N LYS A 185 30.24 -15.64 10.39
CA LYS A 185 30.91 -14.39 10.03
C LYS A 185 30.44 -13.85 8.69
N ALA A 186 30.22 -14.71 7.70
CA ALA A 186 29.69 -14.31 6.39
C ALA A 186 28.29 -13.70 6.52
N LEU A 187 27.40 -14.29 7.32
CA LEU A 187 26.08 -13.74 7.60
C LEU A 187 26.16 -12.33 8.22
N LYS A 188 27.10 -12.10 9.15
CA LYS A 188 27.30 -10.76 9.76
C LYS A 188 27.89 -9.77 8.75
N ALA A 189 28.86 -10.20 7.93
CA ALA A 189 29.48 -9.37 6.90
C ALA A 189 28.49 -8.90 5.83
N LEU A 190 27.58 -9.79 5.42
CA LEU A 190 26.54 -9.55 4.42
C LEU A 190 25.28 -8.90 5.01
N LYS A 191 25.30 -8.52 6.29
CA LYS A 191 24.16 -7.95 7.01
C LYS A 191 22.90 -8.84 7.04
N ILE A 192 23.03 -10.14 6.76
CA ILE A 192 21.97 -11.14 6.96
C ILE A 192 21.65 -11.26 8.45
N THR A 193 22.63 -11.05 9.33
CA THR A 193 22.40 -10.88 10.77
C THR A 193 23.07 -9.61 11.29
N ALA A 194 22.32 -8.79 12.04
CA ALA A 194 22.81 -7.52 12.57
C ALA A 194 23.24 -7.59 14.04
N VAL A 195 22.94 -8.68 14.77
CA VAL A 195 23.16 -8.78 16.21
C VAL A 195 24.64 -8.94 16.59
N ASP A 196 25.05 -8.43 17.76
CA ASP A 196 26.42 -8.58 18.25
C ASP A 196 26.67 -9.96 18.87
N ASN A 197 25.67 -10.51 19.58
CA ASN A 197 25.66 -11.90 20.04
C ASN A 197 24.80 -12.73 19.09
N PHE A 198 25.40 -13.73 18.44
CA PHE A 198 24.71 -14.58 17.48
C PHE A 198 23.82 -15.65 18.14
N ASN A 199 24.04 -16.00 19.41
CA ASN A 199 23.30 -17.03 20.15
C ASN A 199 23.23 -18.39 19.40
N PRO A 200 24.38 -19.04 19.13
CA PRO A 200 24.47 -20.14 18.16
C PRO A 200 23.59 -21.36 18.46
N THR A 201 23.32 -21.65 19.73
CA THR A 201 22.50 -22.79 20.16
C THR A 201 21.03 -22.45 20.33
N GLY A 202 20.65 -21.17 20.23
CA GLY A 202 19.25 -20.75 20.29
C GLY A 202 18.45 -21.28 19.11
N ASN A 203 17.17 -21.58 19.34
CA ASN A 203 16.25 -21.96 18.28
C ASN A 203 15.83 -20.73 17.46
N VAL A 204 15.46 -20.95 16.20
CA VAL A 204 14.99 -19.91 15.28
C VAL A 204 13.45 -19.92 15.25
N THR A 205 12.80 -18.77 15.31
CA THR A 205 11.35 -18.67 15.05
C THR A 205 11.04 -18.63 13.56
N ARG A 206 9.78 -18.89 13.16
CA ARG A 206 9.34 -18.83 11.76
C ARG A 206 9.56 -17.44 11.16
N GLY A 207 9.22 -16.37 11.87
CA GLY A 207 9.45 -14.99 11.44
C GLY A 207 10.94 -14.65 11.33
N GLN A 208 11.75 -15.08 12.30
CA GLN A 208 13.20 -14.91 12.22
C GLN A 208 13.78 -15.63 11.00
N PHE A 209 13.38 -16.88 10.75
CA PHE A 209 13.86 -17.62 9.59
C PHE A 209 13.44 -16.95 8.27
N ALA A 210 12.20 -16.45 8.18
CA ALA A 210 11.74 -15.67 7.03
C ALA A 210 12.62 -14.44 6.79
N SER A 211 12.95 -13.68 7.85
CA SER A 211 13.87 -12.54 7.73
C SER A 211 15.27 -12.94 7.26
N PHE A 212 15.83 -14.02 7.80
CA PHE A 212 17.14 -14.51 7.36
C PHE A 212 17.12 -15.02 5.91
N LEU A 213 16.07 -15.71 5.51
CA LEU A 213 15.90 -16.20 4.13
C LEU A 213 15.74 -15.03 3.15
N ASN A 214 14.87 -14.07 3.46
CA ASN A 214 14.69 -12.88 2.63
C ASN A 214 15.99 -12.07 2.49
N ALA A 215 16.71 -11.86 3.60
CA ALA A 215 18.01 -11.19 3.55
C ALA A 215 19.07 -12.00 2.78
N THR A 216 18.99 -13.34 2.81
CA THR A 216 19.89 -14.23 2.05
C THR A 216 19.62 -14.13 0.55
N ILE A 217 18.35 -14.12 0.14
CA ILE A 217 17.93 -13.96 -1.27
C ILE A 217 18.44 -12.62 -1.81
N ASN A 218 18.36 -11.57 -0.99
CA ASN A 218 18.76 -10.21 -1.35
C ASN A 218 20.24 -9.89 -1.05
N ALA A 219 21.05 -10.87 -0.64
CA ALA A 219 22.42 -10.63 -0.24
C ALA A 219 23.31 -10.18 -1.41
N LYS A 220 24.00 -9.05 -1.25
CA LYS A 220 25.00 -8.51 -2.18
C LYS A 220 26.38 -8.47 -1.53
N ALA A 221 27.45 -8.46 -2.34
CA ALA A 221 28.81 -8.33 -1.83
C ALA A 221 28.95 -7.01 -1.02
N PRO A 222 29.72 -6.99 0.08
CA PRO A 222 29.88 -5.78 0.87
C PRO A 222 30.55 -4.66 0.05
N THR A 223 29.89 -3.53 -0.11
CA THR A 223 30.46 -2.31 -0.73
C THR A 223 31.33 -1.57 0.28
N SER A 224 32.55 -1.19 -0.12
CA SER A 224 33.37 -0.26 0.66
C SER A 224 32.84 1.16 0.48
N GLU A 225 32.58 1.88 1.58
CA GLU A 225 32.20 3.30 1.57
C GLU A 225 33.32 4.17 0.97
N ALA A 226 32.95 5.18 0.20
CA ALA A 226 33.87 6.12 -0.43
C ALA A 226 34.62 6.99 0.59
N GLY A 227 35.95 6.97 0.52
CA GLY A 227 36.84 7.79 1.34
C GLY A 227 37.56 8.90 0.57
N VAL A 228 37.57 8.86 -0.78
CA VAL A 228 38.32 9.78 -1.63
C VAL A 228 37.62 10.01 -2.98
N ILE A 229 37.67 11.25 -3.50
CA ILE A 229 37.33 11.55 -4.90
C ILE A 229 38.53 11.16 -5.79
N LYS A 230 38.36 10.18 -6.68
CA LYS A 230 39.38 9.75 -7.65
C LYS A 230 39.59 10.79 -8.76
N SER A 231 38.51 11.35 -9.28
CA SER A 231 38.59 12.36 -10.35
C SER A 231 37.35 13.26 -10.37
N LEU A 232 37.56 14.48 -10.87
CA LEU A 232 36.52 15.45 -11.18
C LEU A 232 36.83 16.05 -12.56
N THR A 233 35.89 15.93 -13.50
CA THR A 233 36.04 16.43 -14.87
C THR A 233 34.80 17.19 -15.29
N ALA A 234 34.96 18.27 -16.07
CA ALA A 234 33.85 18.88 -16.78
C ALA A 234 33.62 18.11 -18.07
N THR A 235 32.40 17.62 -18.27
CA THR A 235 32.01 16.77 -19.41
C THR A 235 31.03 17.45 -20.35
N SER A 236 30.48 18.59 -19.93
CA SER A 236 29.55 19.45 -20.67
C SER A 236 29.80 20.91 -20.27
N THR A 237 29.10 21.84 -20.90
CA THR A 237 29.13 23.26 -20.54
C THR A 237 28.59 23.57 -19.16
N ASN A 238 27.78 22.69 -18.55
CA ASN A 238 27.28 22.86 -17.18
C ASN A 238 27.29 21.56 -16.36
N GLN A 239 28.01 20.52 -16.78
CA GLN A 239 28.10 19.26 -16.03
C GLN A 239 29.50 18.92 -15.52
N LEU A 240 29.55 18.42 -14.29
CA LEU A 240 30.74 17.84 -13.68
C LEU A 240 30.53 16.35 -13.42
N THR A 241 31.41 15.50 -13.93
CA THR A 241 31.49 14.08 -13.55
C THR A 241 32.48 13.90 -12.42
N VAL A 242 32.02 13.31 -11.32
CA VAL A 242 32.84 12.93 -10.16
C VAL A 242 32.91 11.41 -10.05
N VAL A 243 34.12 10.89 -9.83
CA VAL A 243 34.36 9.45 -9.61
C VAL A 243 34.92 9.26 -8.21
N PHE A 244 34.38 8.30 -7.47
CA PHE A 244 34.76 7.96 -6.11
C PHE A 244 35.59 6.68 -6.02
N ASP A 245 36.28 6.49 -4.89
CA ASP A 245 37.03 5.27 -4.60
C ASP A 245 36.19 4.10 -4.06
N GLY A 246 34.97 4.39 -3.60
CA GLY A 246 33.96 3.44 -3.16
C GLY A 246 32.54 3.95 -3.47
N ALA A 247 31.53 3.21 -3.03
CA ALA A 247 30.14 3.61 -3.24
C ALA A 247 29.73 4.76 -2.29
N VAL A 248 28.91 5.68 -2.79
CA VAL A 248 28.35 6.82 -2.05
C VAL A 248 26.86 6.60 -1.82
N ASN A 249 26.37 6.90 -0.62
CA ASN A 249 24.92 6.90 -0.34
C ASN A 249 24.30 8.25 -0.76
N PRO A 250 23.41 8.28 -1.78
CA PRO A 250 22.80 9.51 -2.29
C PRO A 250 21.94 10.25 -1.26
N GLU A 251 21.29 9.54 -0.31
CA GLU A 251 20.42 10.16 0.70
C GLU A 251 21.19 11.04 1.69
N THR A 252 22.45 10.69 1.93
CA THR A 252 23.31 11.37 2.91
C THR A 252 24.28 12.35 2.26
N ALA A 253 24.64 12.12 0.99
CA ALA A 253 25.62 12.91 0.28
C ALA A 253 25.07 14.28 -0.09
N LYS A 254 25.80 15.35 0.25
CA LYS A 254 25.47 16.72 -0.11
C LYS A 254 26.56 17.32 -0.98
N PHE A 255 26.17 17.78 -2.16
CA PHE A 255 27.07 18.31 -3.17
C PHE A 255 26.97 19.83 -3.21
N SER A 256 28.12 20.50 -3.25
CA SER A 256 28.19 21.94 -3.44
C SER A 256 29.32 22.29 -4.40
N VAL A 257 29.01 23.10 -5.40
CA VAL A 257 29.96 23.55 -6.42
C VAL A 257 30.19 25.05 -6.24
N ALA A 258 31.46 25.47 -6.22
CA ALA A 258 31.81 26.87 -6.05
C ALA A 258 32.98 27.31 -6.93
N ARG A 259 32.94 28.56 -7.39
CA ARG A 259 34.05 29.28 -8.02
C ARG A 259 34.52 30.38 -7.06
N GLY A 260 35.63 30.15 -6.37
CA GLY A 260 36.09 31.04 -5.31
C GLY A 260 35.08 31.08 -4.15
N THR A 261 34.45 32.23 -3.92
CA THR A 261 33.41 32.40 -2.88
C THR A 261 31.98 32.37 -3.44
N THR A 262 31.82 32.21 -4.75
CA THR A 262 30.51 32.16 -5.42
C THR A 262 30.06 30.70 -5.54
N GLY A 263 28.94 30.35 -4.90
CA GLY A 263 28.30 29.03 -5.04
C GLY A 263 27.36 28.97 -6.25
N PHE A 264 27.20 27.77 -6.78
CA PHE A 264 26.28 27.43 -7.87
C PHE A 264 25.30 26.37 -7.41
N ASN A 265 24.08 26.38 -7.95
CA ASN A 265 23.08 25.38 -7.59
C ASN A 265 23.30 24.12 -8.41
N VAL A 266 23.27 22.96 -7.75
CA VAL A 266 23.25 21.66 -8.43
C VAL A 266 21.78 21.30 -8.63
N THR A 267 21.33 21.27 -9.88
CA THR A 267 19.92 21.06 -10.24
C THR A 267 19.58 19.58 -10.37
N GLU A 268 20.56 18.76 -10.73
CA GLU A 268 20.38 17.33 -11.00
C GLU A 268 21.66 16.57 -10.67
N ILE A 269 21.50 15.33 -10.21
CA ILE A 269 22.60 14.40 -9.94
C ILE A 269 22.19 13.04 -10.48
N ASP A 270 22.83 12.61 -11.56
CA ASP A 270 22.65 11.29 -12.13
C ASP A 270 23.75 10.35 -11.65
N TRP A 271 23.38 9.12 -11.28
CA TRP A 271 24.27 8.14 -10.66
C TRP A 271 24.41 6.91 -11.54
N ASN A 272 25.63 6.36 -11.59
CA ASN A 272 25.81 5.02 -12.11
C ASN A 272 25.23 3.96 -11.14
N GLU A 273 24.92 2.76 -11.65
CA GLU A 273 24.30 1.67 -10.88
C GLU A 273 25.07 1.32 -9.58
N ASP A 274 26.40 1.35 -9.66
CA ASP A 274 27.30 1.04 -8.54
C ASP A 274 27.44 2.19 -7.51
N LYS A 275 26.89 3.37 -7.81
CA LYS A 275 26.98 4.59 -6.99
C LYS A 275 28.41 5.04 -6.70
N THR A 276 29.31 4.78 -7.62
CA THR A 276 30.73 5.17 -7.57
C THR A 276 31.05 6.35 -8.47
N GLU A 277 30.11 6.76 -9.31
CA GLU A 277 30.23 7.86 -10.26
C GLU A 277 28.92 8.65 -10.29
N ALA A 278 29.03 9.98 -10.31
CA ALA A 278 27.89 10.86 -10.44
C ALA A 278 28.17 11.97 -11.47
N VAL A 279 27.16 12.31 -12.25
CA VAL A 279 27.13 13.48 -13.14
C VAL A 279 26.29 14.55 -12.47
N LEU A 280 26.90 15.70 -12.19
CA LEU A 280 26.24 16.84 -11.56
C LEU A 280 25.94 17.91 -12.60
N THR A 281 24.66 18.26 -12.76
CA THR A 281 24.24 19.40 -13.57
C THR A 281 24.16 20.64 -12.69
N VAL A 282 24.78 21.74 -13.12
CA VAL A 282 24.67 23.05 -12.44
C VAL A 282 23.80 24.03 -13.22
N ASP A 283 23.22 24.98 -12.49
CA ASP A 283 22.27 25.98 -13.00
C ASP A 283 22.86 27.04 -13.97
N THR A 284 24.17 27.01 -14.23
CA THR A 284 24.83 27.97 -15.12
C THR A 284 25.94 27.34 -15.96
N LYS A 285 26.10 27.78 -17.22
CA LYS A 285 27.24 27.40 -18.07
C LYS A 285 28.57 27.84 -17.43
N PHE A 286 29.60 27.01 -17.56
CA PHE A 286 30.94 27.25 -17.07
C PHE A 286 31.63 28.37 -17.84
N THR A 287 32.62 28.98 -17.19
CA THR A 287 33.47 30.04 -17.76
C THR A 287 34.94 29.65 -17.60
N ASP A 288 35.85 30.48 -18.11
CA ASP A 288 37.30 30.28 -17.95
C ASP A 288 37.70 30.46 -16.47
N ALA A 289 37.57 29.40 -15.67
CA ALA A 289 37.80 29.44 -14.23
C ALA A 289 37.98 28.05 -13.61
N THR A 290 38.42 28.03 -12.35
CA THR A 290 38.49 26.80 -11.54
C THR A 290 37.27 26.68 -10.63
N TYR A 291 36.57 25.56 -10.75
CA TYR A 291 35.42 25.17 -9.93
C TYR A 291 35.85 24.12 -8.91
N THR A 292 35.32 24.22 -7.70
CA THR A 292 35.58 23.28 -6.59
C THR A 292 34.30 22.59 -6.20
N LEU A 293 34.31 21.26 -6.28
CA LEU A 293 33.28 20.40 -5.71
C LEU A 293 33.62 20.11 -4.26
N THR A 294 32.65 20.29 -3.36
CA THR A 294 32.69 19.80 -1.98
C THR A 294 31.55 18.82 -1.77
N VAL A 295 31.88 17.60 -1.34
CA VAL A 295 30.93 16.53 -1.02
C VAL A 295 30.99 16.27 0.49
N SER A 296 29.86 16.46 1.16
CA SER A 296 29.72 16.28 2.62
C SER A 296 28.73 15.17 2.94
N GLY A 297 28.77 14.63 4.16
CA GLY A 297 27.88 13.53 4.60
C GLY A 297 28.32 12.12 4.16
N VAL A 298 29.46 12.01 3.47
CA VAL A 298 30.03 10.74 2.96
C VAL A 298 31.22 10.21 3.78
N ALA A 299 31.98 11.09 4.41
CA ALA A 299 33.14 10.74 5.22
C ALA A 299 33.20 11.66 6.46
N SER A 300 34.13 11.37 7.38
CA SER A 300 34.32 12.18 8.59
C SER A 300 34.79 13.61 8.29
N GLU A 301 35.42 13.82 7.13
CA GLU A 301 35.81 15.13 6.61
C GLU A 301 35.22 15.30 5.20
N ASP A 302 34.87 16.54 4.83
CA ASP A 302 34.35 16.84 3.50
C ASP A 302 35.37 16.50 2.41
N LEU A 303 34.93 15.78 1.39
CA LEU A 303 35.75 15.48 0.22
C LEU A 303 35.74 16.69 -0.72
N LYS A 304 36.92 17.08 -1.21
CA LYS A 304 37.07 18.23 -2.11
C LYS A 304 37.90 17.88 -3.32
N ALA A 305 37.43 18.31 -4.48
CA ALA A 305 38.15 18.23 -5.75
C ALA A 305 37.91 19.51 -6.55
N SER A 306 38.84 19.87 -7.42
CA SER A 306 38.71 21.06 -8.27
C SER A 306 39.02 20.72 -9.72
N VAL A 307 38.33 21.38 -10.64
CA VAL A 307 38.50 21.26 -12.08
C VAL A 307 38.58 22.65 -12.70
N THR A 308 39.41 22.83 -13.72
CA THR A 308 39.48 24.08 -14.48
C THR A 308 38.73 23.90 -15.78
N THR A 309 37.80 24.80 -16.06
CA THR A 309 36.91 24.79 -17.23
C THR A 309 37.23 25.97 -18.13
N THR A 310 36.75 25.90 -19.37
CA THR A 310 36.69 27.04 -20.29
C THR A 310 35.23 27.40 -20.56
N ARG A 311 34.98 28.63 -20.99
CA ARG A 311 33.67 29.02 -21.54
C ARG A 311 33.34 28.14 -22.75
N GLU A 312 32.05 27.92 -23.00
CA GLU A 312 31.58 27.30 -24.25
C GLU A 312 32.14 28.08 -25.45
N THR A 313 32.74 27.36 -26.40
CA THR A 313 33.26 27.93 -27.63
C THR A 313 32.99 26.94 -28.76
N VAL A 314 32.65 27.48 -29.95
CA VAL A 314 32.61 26.68 -31.17
C VAL A 314 34.01 26.11 -31.42
N THR A 315 34.09 24.82 -31.76
CA THR A 315 35.36 24.15 -32.07
C THR A 315 35.40 23.50 -33.43
N ALA A 316 34.25 23.08 -33.97
CA ALA A 316 34.16 22.54 -35.32
C ALA A 316 32.79 22.79 -35.93
N ILE A 317 32.77 22.87 -37.26
CA ILE A 317 31.59 22.83 -38.11
C ILE A 317 31.82 21.63 -39.02
N GLU A 318 30.94 20.63 -38.97
CA GLU A 318 30.99 19.45 -39.82
C GLU A 318 29.74 19.43 -40.70
N PHE A 319 29.89 19.39 -42.03
CA PHE A 319 28.76 19.14 -42.92
C PHE A 319 28.30 17.67 -42.77
N ASN A 320 26.99 17.48 -42.77
CA ASN A 320 26.36 16.18 -42.47
C ASN A 320 26.43 15.23 -43.68
N SER A 321 26.73 15.75 -44.87
CA SER A 321 26.73 15.01 -46.13
C SER A 321 27.80 15.50 -47.10
N GLU A 322 28.11 14.68 -48.10
CA GLU A 322 28.85 15.06 -49.31
C GLU A 322 27.91 15.44 -50.47
N TYR A 323 26.61 15.53 -50.19
CA TYR A 323 25.57 15.86 -51.15
C TYR A 323 24.90 17.19 -50.81
N LEU A 324 24.67 18.00 -51.84
CA LEU A 324 23.79 19.15 -51.80
C LEU A 324 22.45 18.69 -52.38
N ALA A 325 21.47 18.45 -51.52
CA ALA A 325 20.30 17.67 -51.87
C ALA A 325 19.13 18.54 -52.33
N PHE A 326 18.56 18.24 -53.49
CA PHE A 326 17.37 18.95 -53.95
C PHE A 326 16.18 18.70 -53.02
N THR A 327 15.41 19.74 -52.72
CA THR A 327 14.19 19.61 -51.90
C THR A 327 12.95 19.33 -52.74
N GLY A 328 13.04 19.47 -54.07
CA GLY A 328 11.90 19.43 -54.99
C GLY A 328 11.16 20.76 -55.13
N LYS A 329 11.54 21.81 -54.37
CA LYS A 329 11.01 23.18 -54.56
C LYS A 329 11.66 23.84 -55.78
N GLU A 330 10.84 24.48 -56.61
CA GLU A 330 11.28 25.29 -57.77
C GLU A 330 10.79 26.74 -57.61
N ASP A 331 11.65 27.72 -57.88
CA ASP A 331 11.23 29.12 -57.92
C ASP A 331 10.42 29.43 -59.21
N ALA A 332 9.94 30.67 -59.34
CA ALA A 332 9.21 31.11 -60.54
C ALA A 332 10.01 31.01 -61.86
N ASN A 333 11.35 30.92 -61.79
CA ASN A 333 12.26 30.76 -62.91
C ASN A 333 12.70 29.30 -63.13
N LYS A 334 12.18 28.36 -62.33
CA LYS A 334 12.55 26.93 -62.29
C LYS A 334 13.95 26.64 -61.74
N ASN A 335 14.53 27.58 -61.00
CA ASN A 335 15.72 27.29 -60.21
C ASN A 335 15.31 26.33 -59.09
N LYS A 336 16.13 25.32 -58.84
CA LYS A 336 15.83 24.26 -57.87
C LYS A 336 16.45 24.59 -56.52
N GLU A 337 15.69 24.46 -55.45
CA GLU A 337 16.23 24.59 -54.09
C GLU A 337 16.99 23.32 -53.70
N ALA A 338 18.22 23.48 -53.21
CA ALA A 338 19.02 22.41 -52.66
C ALA A 338 19.57 22.78 -51.27
N LYS A 339 19.66 21.80 -50.37
CA LYS A 339 20.04 21.99 -48.97
C LYS A 339 21.17 21.05 -48.57
N ILE A 340 22.00 21.54 -47.66
CA ILE A 340 22.99 20.72 -46.95
C ILE A 340 23.00 21.11 -45.48
N GLY A 341 22.90 20.10 -44.61
CA GLY A 341 22.98 20.28 -43.17
C GLY A 341 24.42 20.33 -42.68
N PHE A 342 24.66 21.05 -41.59
CA PHE A 342 25.91 21.06 -40.85
C PHE A 342 25.64 21.06 -39.34
N THR A 343 26.52 20.39 -38.61
CA THR A 343 26.52 20.36 -37.15
C THR A 343 27.68 21.20 -36.62
N ILE A 344 27.38 22.07 -35.66
CA ILE A 344 28.38 22.84 -34.91
C ILE A 344 28.61 22.16 -33.57
N THR A 345 29.86 21.86 -33.24
CA THR A 345 30.22 21.28 -31.95
C THR A 345 31.05 22.20 -31.07
N ASN A 346 30.76 22.17 -29.78
CA ASN A 346 31.57 22.83 -28.76
C ASN A 346 32.78 21.98 -28.34
N GLN A 347 33.61 22.49 -27.42
CA GLN A 347 34.83 21.80 -26.97
C GLN A 347 34.61 20.44 -26.27
N TYR A 348 33.37 20.13 -25.89
CA TYR A 348 32.99 18.86 -25.28
C TYR A 348 32.41 17.88 -26.31
N GLY A 349 32.26 18.31 -27.57
CA GLY A 349 31.66 17.53 -28.65
C GLY A 349 30.13 17.54 -28.65
N GLU A 350 29.50 18.45 -27.91
CA GLU A 350 28.05 18.64 -27.90
C GLU A 350 27.63 19.46 -29.12
N ASP A 351 26.49 19.10 -29.72
CA ASP A 351 25.85 19.86 -30.79
C ASP A 351 25.27 21.17 -30.20
N ILE A 352 25.77 22.29 -30.70
CA ILE A 352 25.35 23.65 -30.29
C ILE A 352 24.82 24.45 -31.48
N THR A 353 24.42 23.76 -32.56
CA THR A 353 23.99 24.39 -33.82
C THR A 353 22.90 25.43 -33.59
N GLU A 354 21.89 25.10 -32.79
CA GLU A 354 20.76 25.98 -32.44
C GLU A 354 21.15 27.17 -31.54
N ASP A 355 22.17 27.00 -30.70
CA ASP A 355 22.66 28.01 -29.75
C ASP A 355 23.53 29.08 -30.42
N THR A 356 23.90 28.90 -31.69
CA THR A 356 24.78 29.82 -32.42
C THR A 356 24.04 31.00 -33.04
N ASN A 357 24.69 32.17 -33.06
CA ASN A 357 24.14 33.35 -33.71
C ASN A 357 24.35 33.30 -35.23
N HIS A 358 23.26 33.27 -36.02
CA HIS A 358 23.33 33.26 -37.49
C HIS A 358 24.11 34.44 -38.08
N GLN A 359 24.14 35.59 -37.39
CA GLN A 359 24.90 36.76 -37.85
C GLN A 359 26.42 36.55 -37.83
N ASN A 360 26.91 35.48 -37.19
CA ASN A 360 28.32 35.14 -37.13
C ASN A 360 28.77 34.30 -38.35
N PHE A 361 27.86 33.76 -39.15
CA PHE A 361 28.23 33.14 -40.42
C PHE A 361 28.64 34.21 -41.45
N LYS A 362 29.73 33.93 -42.15
CA LYS A 362 30.38 34.78 -43.15
C LYS A 362 30.81 33.93 -44.34
N ASP A 363 30.98 34.63 -45.46
CA ASP A 363 31.61 34.08 -46.66
C ASP A 363 31.00 32.77 -47.20
N VAL A 364 29.71 32.54 -46.98
CA VAL A 364 28.93 31.42 -47.54
C VAL A 364 29.01 31.47 -49.06
N LYS A 365 29.68 30.50 -49.66
CA LYS A 365 29.91 30.45 -51.11
C LYS A 365 29.85 29.02 -51.59
N ILE A 366 29.39 28.85 -52.83
CA ILE A 366 29.52 27.61 -53.58
C ILE A 366 30.40 27.86 -54.79
N LYS A 367 31.25 26.89 -55.14
CA LYS A 367 32.11 26.94 -56.32
C LYS A 367 31.86 25.73 -57.18
N GLY A 368 31.65 25.94 -58.48
CA GLY A 368 31.54 24.85 -59.47
C GLY A 368 30.14 24.35 -59.75
N ILE A 369 29.12 24.92 -59.10
CA ILE A 369 27.69 24.75 -59.37
C ILE A 369 27.14 26.15 -59.61
N ASP A 370 26.44 26.41 -60.72
CA ASP A 370 25.87 27.73 -61.00
C ASP A 370 24.65 27.97 -60.09
N GLU A 371 24.76 28.97 -59.21
CA GLU A 371 23.74 29.36 -58.24
C GLU A 371 23.16 30.76 -58.53
N THR A 372 21.91 30.97 -58.13
CA THR A 372 21.23 32.28 -58.20
C THR A 372 21.16 32.98 -56.85
N ASP A 373 21.07 32.22 -55.77
CA ASP A 373 21.12 32.69 -54.39
C ASP A 373 21.71 31.62 -53.46
N ILE A 374 22.39 32.04 -52.39
CA ILE A 374 22.95 31.16 -51.37
C ILE A 374 22.93 31.87 -50.01
N TYR A 375 22.38 31.21 -49.01
CA TYR A 375 22.33 31.74 -47.66
C TYR A 375 22.27 30.60 -46.62
N VAL A 376 22.63 30.95 -45.38
CA VAL A 376 22.31 30.14 -44.21
C VAL A 376 20.92 30.57 -43.75
N ASP A 377 20.02 29.62 -43.58
CA ASP A 377 18.61 29.91 -43.25
C ASP A 377 18.46 30.77 -41.97
N ASP A 378 17.50 31.71 -41.99
CA ASP A 378 17.26 32.65 -40.90
C ASP A 378 16.63 31.91 -39.69
N LEU A 379 17.23 32.00 -38.50
CA LEU A 379 16.90 31.20 -37.30
C LEU A 379 15.53 31.51 -36.64
N LYS A 380 14.55 32.01 -37.39
CA LYS A 380 13.16 32.10 -36.93
C LYS A 380 12.35 30.98 -37.57
N GLY A 381 12.10 29.91 -36.82
CA GLY A 381 11.20 28.82 -37.24
C GLY A 381 11.75 27.40 -37.14
N GLY A 382 13.00 27.19 -36.69
CA GLY A 382 13.53 25.82 -36.51
C GLY A 382 14.35 25.26 -37.69
N ARG A 383 15.00 26.12 -38.48
CA ARG A 383 15.96 25.68 -39.51
C ARG A 383 17.36 25.52 -38.89
N GLU A 384 17.71 24.28 -38.59
CA GLU A 384 18.92 23.88 -37.87
C GLU A 384 20.13 23.76 -38.79
N GLY A 385 21.05 24.73 -38.75
CA GLY A 385 22.36 24.58 -39.40
C GLY A 385 22.29 24.14 -40.86
N VAL A 386 21.43 24.77 -41.66
CA VAL A 386 21.27 24.43 -43.08
C VAL A 386 21.84 25.55 -43.94
N VAL A 387 22.63 25.18 -44.94
CA VAL A 387 22.94 26.04 -46.08
C VAL A 387 21.93 25.73 -47.19
N THR A 388 21.19 26.75 -47.61
CA THR A 388 20.22 26.67 -48.71
C THR A 388 20.81 27.36 -49.94
N VAL A 389 20.75 26.66 -51.07
CA VAL A 389 21.29 27.08 -52.37
C VAL A 389 20.18 27.00 -53.41
N TRP A 390 19.94 28.08 -54.15
CA TRP A 390 19.05 28.09 -55.31
C TRP A 390 19.86 27.86 -56.58
N VAL A 391 19.85 26.63 -57.08
CA VAL A 391 20.62 26.17 -58.24
C VAL A 391 19.93 26.59 -59.53
N ASP A 392 20.70 27.12 -60.50
CA ASP A 392 20.17 27.58 -61.78
C ASP A 392 19.47 26.43 -62.53
N ALA A 393 18.33 26.74 -63.18
CA ALA A 393 17.52 25.76 -63.91
C ALA A 393 18.26 25.01 -65.03
N ASP A 394 19.36 25.59 -65.56
CA ASP A 394 20.17 25.03 -66.64
C ASP A 394 21.37 24.18 -66.14
N GLU A 395 21.61 24.06 -64.82
CA GLU A 395 22.71 23.28 -64.24
C GLU A 395 22.46 21.75 -64.35
N ASP A 396 23.53 20.96 -64.47
CA ASP A 396 23.42 19.49 -64.52
C ASP A 396 23.08 18.93 -63.12
N ASP A 397 22.08 18.04 -63.02
CA ASP A 397 21.60 17.45 -61.75
C ASP A 397 22.66 16.60 -61.00
N ASP A 398 23.83 16.35 -61.61
CA ASP A 398 24.98 15.64 -61.02
C ASP A 398 26.25 16.53 -60.91
N ALA A 399 26.10 17.86 -61.01
CA ALA A 399 27.20 18.79 -60.91
C ALA A 399 27.94 18.69 -59.56
N THR A 400 29.26 18.86 -59.62
CA THR A 400 30.13 18.78 -58.44
C THR A 400 30.72 20.14 -58.12
N GLY A 401 30.71 20.52 -56.86
CA GLY A 401 31.27 21.77 -56.38
C GLY A 401 31.91 21.66 -55.00
N THR A 402 32.21 22.81 -54.41
CA THR A 402 32.69 22.92 -53.03
C THR A 402 31.89 24.03 -52.34
N ILE A 403 31.33 23.72 -51.19
CA ILE A 403 30.70 24.70 -50.29
C ILE A 403 31.72 25.15 -49.26
N GLU A 404 31.82 26.46 -49.08
CA GLU A 404 32.66 27.12 -48.08
C GLU A 404 31.77 27.91 -47.12
N LEU A 405 31.98 27.72 -45.82
CA LEU A 405 31.27 28.40 -44.73
C LEU A 405 32.28 28.84 -43.67
N SER A 406 32.31 30.12 -43.36
CA SER A 406 33.12 30.66 -42.25
C SER A 406 32.22 31.10 -41.10
N TYR A 407 32.65 30.84 -39.86
CA TYR A 407 32.00 31.31 -38.65
C TYR A 407 32.95 32.20 -37.86
N GLU A 408 32.55 33.45 -37.63
CA GLU A 408 33.32 34.46 -36.93
C GLU A 408 32.61 34.91 -35.65
N ASP A 409 33.22 34.67 -34.48
CA ASP A 409 32.76 35.19 -33.19
C ASP A 409 33.90 35.85 -32.40
N GLY A 410 34.01 37.17 -32.53
CA GLY A 410 35.08 37.95 -31.90
C GLY A 410 36.46 37.68 -32.53
N ASP A 411 37.34 37.01 -31.78
CA ASP A 411 38.68 36.60 -32.27
C ASP A 411 38.67 35.14 -32.81
N LEU A 412 37.54 34.43 -32.72
CA LEU A 412 37.38 33.06 -33.22
C LEU A 412 36.94 33.10 -34.69
N GLU A 413 37.69 32.40 -35.55
CA GLU A 413 37.39 32.19 -36.97
C GLU A 413 37.52 30.69 -37.25
N ILE A 414 36.42 30.07 -37.67
CA ILE A 414 36.36 28.66 -38.06
C ILE A 414 35.91 28.60 -39.52
N ASP A 415 36.79 28.09 -40.38
CA ASP A 415 36.47 27.82 -41.78
C ASP A 415 36.12 26.34 -41.94
N ALA A 416 34.99 26.07 -42.60
CA ALA A 416 34.59 24.75 -43.03
C ALA A 416 34.44 24.73 -44.56
N GLU A 417 35.01 23.70 -45.17
CA GLU A 417 34.87 23.42 -46.59
C GLU A 417 34.39 21.97 -46.77
N GLN A 418 33.49 21.76 -47.71
CA GLN A 418 33.00 20.43 -48.07
C GLN A 418 32.84 20.34 -49.58
N ASP A 419 33.49 19.34 -50.18
CA ASP A 419 33.21 18.96 -51.56
C ASP A 419 31.80 18.34 -51.61
N VAL A 420 30.97 18.83 -52.53
CA VAL A 420 29.57 18.44 -52.68
C VAL A 420 29.25 18.00 -54.09
N THR A 421 28.29 17.08 -54.22
CA THR A 421 27.65 16.72 -55.49
C THR A 421 26.15 16.97 -55.37
N LEU A 422 25.52 17.53 -56.40
CA LEU A 422 24.06 17.60 -56.45
C LEU A 422 23.49 16.18 -56.42
N SER A 423 22.50 15.95 -55.57
CA SER A 423 21.80 14.66 -55.48
C SER A 423 20.41 14.72 -56.09
N ASP A 424 19.79 13.55 -56.25
CA ASP A 424 18.35 13.46 -56.42
C ASP A 424 17.61 14.09 -55.22
N GLU A 425 16.29 14.29 -55.37
CA GLU A 425 15.42 14.86 -54.33
C GLU A 425 15.54 14.10 -52.98
N SER A 426 15.63 14.85 -51.87
CA SER A 426 15.79 14.33 -50.51
C SER A 426 14.54 13.63 -50.00
N GLU A 427 14.66 12.42 -49.45
CA GLU A 427 13.60 11.57 -48.87
C GLU A 427 13.80 11.41 -47.35
N PRO A 428 12.72 11.18 -46.56
CA PRO A 428 12.82 10.89 -45.13
C PRO A 428 13.82 9.79 -44.81
N GLY A 429 14.85 10.11 -44.04
CA GLY A 429 15.97 9.23 -43.72
C GLY A 429 15.96 8.67 -42.30
N SER A 430 15.49 9.43 -41.32
CA SER A 430 15.32 8.97 -39.94
C SER A 430 14.21 9.74 -39.22
N VAL A 431 13.71 9.17 -38.13
CA VAL A 431 12.62 9.73 -37.33
C VAL A 431 13.04 9.84 -35.87
N GLU A 432 12.73 10.95 -35.23
CA GLU A 432 12.84 11.15 -33.78
C GLU A 432 11.43 11.12 -33.17
N ILE A 433 11.12 10.09 -32.39
CA ILE A 433 9.83 9.94 -31.72
C ILE A 433 9.84 10.75 -30.43
N LEU A 434 8.82 11.58 -30.20
CA LEU A 434 8.77 12.51 -29.06
C LEU A 434 7.87 11.98 -27.92
N LYS A 435 6.56 12.10 -28.06
CA LYS A 435 5.58 11.78 -27.00
C LYS A 435 4.18 11.48 -27.56
N VAL A 436 3.32 10.91 -26.73
CA VAL A 436 1.86 10.90 -26.94
C VAL A 436 1.29 12.26 -26.55
N TYR A 437 0.31 12.74 -27.31
CA TYR A 437 -0.33 14.05 -27.18
C TYR A 437 -1.84 13.93 -27.42
N ASN A 438 -2.63 14.65 -26.63
CA ASN A 438 -4.05 14.93 -26.89
C ASN A 438 -4.32 16.43 -26.65
N GLU A 439 -5.45 16.92 -27.17
CA GLU A 439 -5.79 18.36 -27.10
C GLU A 439 -6.26 18.81 -25.70
N ASN A 440 -6.76 17.89 -24.87
CA ASN A 440 -7.33 18.18 -23.55
C ASN A 440 -6.33 18.00 -22.38
N GLU A 441 -5.10 17.57 -22.65
CA GLU A 441 -4.10 17.19 -21.64
C GLU A 441 -4.58 16.07 -20.68
N GLU A 442 -5.51 15.22 -21.12
CA GLU A 442 -6.00 14.06 -20.34
C GLU A 442 -4.97 12.92 -20.33
N GLU A 443 -5.02 12.10 -19.29
CA GLU A 443 -4.12 10.96 -19.15
C GLU A 443 -4.40 9.87 -20.20
N PHE A 444 -3.35 9.15 -20.60
CA PHE A 444 -3.45 8.08 -21.58
C PHE A 444 -3.94 6.77 -20.91
N THR A 445 -5.27 6.68 -20.69
CA THR A 445 -5.95 5.56 -20.00
C THR A 445 -7.01 4.88 -20.89
N THR A 446 -7.38 3.62 -20.59
CA THR A 446 -8.44 2.90 -21.31
C THR A 446 -9.82 3.58 -21.20
N GLU A 447 -10.10 4.25 -20.07
CA GLU A 447 -11.34 5.04 -19.87
C GLU A 447 -11.40 6.24 -20.83
N ASN A 448 -10.35 7.08 -20.85
CA ASN A 448 -10.32 8.26 -21.71
C ASN A 448 -10.35 7.90 -23.21
N VAL A 449 -9.83 6.73 -23.56
CA VAL A 449 -9.94 6.17 -24.92
C VAL A 449 -11.39 5.77 -25.24
N LYS A 450 -12.09 5.08 -24.34
CA LYS A 450 -13.51 4.68 -24.49
C LYS A 450 -14.44 5.88 -24.65
N ASP A 451 -14.11 7.00 -24.00
CA ASP A 451 -14.82 8.28 -24.14
C ASP A 451 -14.56 9.02 -25.46
N LYS A 452 -13.80 8.40 -26.37
CA LYS A 452 -13.54 8.86 -27.75
C LYS A 452 -12.71 10.14 -27.82
N HIS A 453 -11.73 10.27 -26.95
CA HIS A 453 -10.71 11.32 -27.03
C HIS A 453 -9.61 10.94 -28.04
N ASP A 454 -9.19 11.89 -28.87
CA ASP A 454 -8.19 11.65 -29.91
C ASP A 454 -6.75 11.78 -29.35
N PHE A 455 -5.93 10.75 -29.57
CA PHE A 455 -4.51 10.72 -29.18
C PHE A 455 -3.60 10.64 -30.40
N TYR A 456 -2.42 11.27 -30.32
CA TYR A 456 -1.42 11.34 -31.39
C TYR A 456 -0.02 11.03 -30.87
N ILE A 457 0.85 10.46 -31.71
CA ILE A 457 2.29 10.43 -31.49
C ILE A 457 2.93 11.57 -32.27
N LEU A 458 3.66 12.44 -31.57
CA LEU A 458 4.46 13.52 -32.16
C LEU A 458 5.86 13.02 -32.51
N PHE A 459 6.37 13.46 -33.66
CA PHE A 459 7.73 13.10 -34.12
C PHE A 459 8.34 14.18 -35.04
N ASN A 460 9.68 14.13 -35.17
CA ASN A 460 10.44 14.92 -36.14
C ASN A 460 11.04 13.99 -37.22
N VAL A 461 11.31 14.54 -38.41
CA VAL A 461 11.90 13.79 -39.53
C VAL A 461 13.20 14.44 -39.97
N THR A 462 14.22 13.63 -40.21
CA THR A 462 15.48 14.05 -40.88
C THR A 462 15.58 13.31 -42.20
N ASP A 463 16.00 13.98 -43.28
CA ASP A 463 16.19 13.34 -44.59
C ASP A 463 17.39 12.37 -44.61
N GLN A 464 17.59 11.67 -45.73
CA GLN A 464 18.67 10.70 -45.90
C GLN A 464 20.07 11.32 -45.96
N TYR A 465 20.17 12.64 -46.06
CA TYR A 465 21.41 13.41 -46.10
C TYR A 465 21.67 14.19 -44.80
N GLY A 466 20.82 14.01 -43.77
CA GLY A 466 21.01 14.60 -42.44
C GLY A 466 20.47 16.02 -42.28
N VAL A 467 19.52 16.46 -43.11
CA VAL A 467 18.78 17.72 -42.97
C VAL A 467 17.46 17.47 -42.26
N LYS A 468 17.18 18.18 -41.15
CA LYS A 468 15.87 18.10 -40.49
C LYS A 468 14.79 18.78 -41.34
N LEU A 469 13.66 18.11 -41.50
CA LEU A 469 12.51 18.61 -42.23
C LEU A 469 11.62 19.44 -41.30
N ASP A 470 11.29 20.66 -41.74
CA ASP A 470 10.39 21.55 -41.03
C ASP A 470 8.94 21.14 -41.30
N ALA A 471 8.20 20.72 -40.28
CA ALA A 471 6.82 20.25 -40.45
C ALA A 471 5.89 21.35 -41.00
N GLU A 472 6.19 22.63 -40.77
CA GLU A 472 5.42 23.77 -41.31
C GLU A 472 5.45 23.78 -42.85
N ASP A 473 6.56 23.37 -43.47
CA ASP A 473 6.69 23.30 -44.94
C ASP A 473 5.77 22.24 -45.57
N TYR A 474 5.17 21.35 -44.77
CA TYR A 474 4.32 20.24 -45.20
C TYR A 474 2.86 20.36 -44.70
N GLU A 475 2.48 21.48 -44.09
CA GLU A 475 1.09 21.69 -43.68
C GLU A 475 0.15 21.72 -44.90
N GLU A 476 -0.99 21.01 -44.84
CA GLU A 476 -1.98 21.05 -45.92
C GLU A 476 -2.63 22.45 -45.96
N ASP A 477 -2.26 23.27 -46.95
CA ASP A 477 -2.86 24.60 -47.19
C ASP A 477 -4.38 24.45 -47.36
N SER A 478 -5.14 24.84 -46.33
CA SER A 478 -6.60 24.64 -46.27
C SER A 478 -7.41 25.54 -47.20
N GLU A 479 -6.78 26.30 -48.12
CA GLU A 479 -7.47 27.10 -49.13
C GLU A 479 -7.25 26.57 -50.56
N LEU A 480 -7.95 25.48 -50.91
CA LEU A 480 -8.29 25.19 -52.30
C LEU A 480 -9.17 26.32 -52.85
N ASP A 481 -8.57 27.21 -53.64
CA ASP A 481 -9.33 28.09 -54.53
C ASP A 481 -10.22 27.23 -55.45
N GLY A 482 -11.42 27.74 -55.77
CA GLY A 482 -12.46 27.03 -56.52
C GLY A 482 -12.11 26.62 -57.96
N ASN A 483 -10.83 26.59 -58.32
CA ASN A 483 -10.28 26.16 -59.60
C ASN A 483 -9.32 24.96 -59.50
N LEU A 484 -9.25 24.26 -58.34
CA LEU A 484 -8.43 23.05 -58.14
C LEU A 484 -6.94 23.26 -58.47
N GLN A 485 -6.40 24.44 -58.17
CA GLN A 485 -4.95 24.66 -58.19
C GLN A 485 -4.50 25.16 -56.83
N PRO A 486 -3.38 24.62 -56.28
CA PRO A 486 -2.83 25.08 -55.02
C PRO A 486 -2.43 26.56 -55.12
N THR A 487 -2.69 27.31 -54.06
CA THR A 487 -2.40 28.75 -53.93
C THR A 487 -0.92 29.04 -53.72
N SER A 488 -0.13 28.02 -53.37
CA SER A 488 1.33 28.07 -53.32
C SER A 488 1.92 27.04 -54.29
N PRO A 489 2.79 27.45 -55.24
CA PRO A 489 3.63 26.53 -56.01
C PRO A 489 4.68 25.77 -55.16
N ASP A 490 4.81 26.10 -53.86
CA ASP A 490 6.00 25.83 -53.05
C ASP A 490 5.82 24.78 -51.93
N ALA A 491 4.65 24.13 -51.79
CA ALA A 491 4.44 23.11 -50.76
C ALA A 491 4.76 21.70 -51.27
N ILE A 492 5.79 21.06 -50.70
CA ILE A 492 5.97 19.61 -50.84
C ILE A 492 4.79 18.97 -50.12
N GLN A 493 3.97 18.20 -50.82
CA GLN A 493 2.78 17.61 -50.20
C GLN A 493 3.19 16.68 -49.05
N ILE A 494 2.49 16.73 -47.92
CA ILE A 494 2.64 15.80 -46.79
C ILE A 494 2.61 14.32 -47.23
N GLY A 495 1.98 14.02 -48.38
CA GLY A 495 2.06 12.73 -49.08
C GLY A 495 3.49 12.21 -49.25
N PHE A 496 4.48 13.10 -49.40
CA PHE A 496 5.88 12.74 -49.47
C PHE A 496 6.40 12.05 -48.19
N ILE A 497 5.97 12.52 -47.02
CA ILE A 497 6.32 11.90 -45.73
C ILE A 497 5.59 10.56 -45.59
N ARG A 498 4.29 10.54 -45.89
CA ARG A 498 3.43 9.34 -45.85
C ARG A 498 3.99 8.21 -46.74
N ASP A 499 4.41 8.54 -47.96
CA ASP A 499 4.91 7.58 -48.93
C ASP A 499 6.28 6.98 -48.54
N ASN A 500 7.06 7.63 -47.68
CA ASN A 500 8.47 7.28 -47.42
C ASN A 500 8.82 6.78 -46.02
N LEU A 501 7.90 6.81 -45.08
CA LEU A 501 8.05 6.19 -43.76
C LEU A 501 7.26 4.89 -43.68
N ARG A 502 7.64 3.99 -42.77
CA ARG A 502 6.78 2.90 -42.30
C ARG A 502 6.61 2.94 -40.81
N ILE A 503 5.42 2.61 -40.32
CA ILE A 503 5.13 2.61 -38.89
C ILE A 503 4.57 1.23 -38.51
N ASP A 504 5.19 0.59 -37.52
CA ASP A 504 4.78 -0.69 -36.97
C ASP A 504 4.55 -0.52 -35.46
N VAL A 505 3.51 -1.15 -34.91
CA VAL A 505 3.30 -1.29 -33.46
C VAL A 505 3.54 -2.73 -33.03
N SER A 506 3.98 -2.94 -31.77
CA SER A 506 4.27 -4.28 -31.27
C SER A 506 3.05 -5.10 -30.87
N ASN A 507 1.94 -4.43 -30.54
CA ASN A 507 0.69 -5.04 -30.13
C ASN A 507 -0.50 -4.17 -30.58
N ASP A 508 -1.24 -4.66 -31.56
CA ASP A 508 -2.45 -4.03 -32.11
C ASP A 508 -3.62 -4.05 -31.12
N ASP A 509 -3.68 -5.03 -30.21
CA ASP A 509 -4.74 -5.13 -29.19
C ASP A 509 -4.75 -3.94 -28.19
N ILE A 510 -3.62 -3.24 -28.00
CA ILE A 510 -3.53 -2.08 -27.08
C ILE A 510 -3.94 -0.79 -27.81
N PHE A 511 -3.31 -0.53 -28.95
CA PHE A 511 -3.69 0.51 -29.90
C PHE A 511 -3.03 0.25 -31.24
N GLU A 512 -3.66 0.73 -32.30
CA GLU A 512 -3.21 0.60 -33.68
C GLU A 512 -2.78 1.96 -34.25
N ILE A 513 -2.11 1.88 -35.40
CA ILE A 513 -1.87 3.00 -36.31
C ILE A 513 -2.32 2.50 -37.69
N ASP A 514 -3.58 2.79 -38.04
CA ASP A 514 -4.28 2.19 -39.18
C ASP A 514 -3.56 2.37 -40.53
N ASP A 515 -2.91 3.52 -40.76
CA ASP A 515 -2.22 3.82 -42.01
C ASP A 515 -1.19 4.96 -41.87
N GLU A 516 -0.05 4.82 -42.56
CA GLU A 516 0.95 5.88 -42.77
C GLU A 516 0.31 7.11 -43.46
N ASP A 517 -0.78 6.91 -44.20
CA ASP A 517 -1.56 7.96 -44.86
C ASP A 517 -2.22 8.95 -43.87
N GLN A 518 -2.26 8.63 -42.57
CA GLN A 518 -2.82 9.51 -41.53
C GLN A 518 -1.82 10.47 -40.89
N ILE A 519 -0.54 10.44 -41.31
CA ILE A 519 0.44 11.43 -40.84
C ILE A 519 -0.06 12.83 -41.21
N THR A 520 -0.11 13.72 -40.21
CA THR A 520 -0.56 15.11 -40.33
C THR A 520 0.46 16.04 -39.67
N VAL A 521 0.21 17.35 -39.76
CA VAL A 521 0.98 18.38 -39.05
C VAL A 521 0.11 18.97 -37.94
N LYS A 522 0.67 19.14 -36.73
CA LYS A 522 0.01 19.78 -35.58
C LYS A 522 0.83 20.98 -35.11
N GLU A 523 0.20 22.14 -35.00
CA GLU A 523 0.75 23.31 -34.31
C GLU A 523 0.51 23.18 -32.80
N ILE A 524 1.58 23.21 -32.01
CA ILE A 524 1.55 23.14 -30.54
C ILE A 524 2.45 24.25 -30.01
N ASP A 525 1.89 25.18 -29.25
CA ASP A 525 2.60 26.34 -28.68
C ASP A 525 3.40 27.17 -29.71
N GLY A 526 2.92 27.26 -30.95
CA GLY A 526 3.57 27.98 -32.04
C GLY A 526 4.73 27.24 -32.72
N LYS A 527 4.83 25.92 -32.52
CA LYS A 527 5.77 25.04 -33.24
C LYS A 527 4.99 23.92 -33.95
N HIS A 528 5.38 23.61 -35.19
CA HIS A 528 4.79 22.54 -35.99
C HIS A 528 5.53 21.21 -35.75
N TYR A 529 4.76 20.13 -35.64
CA TYR A 529 5.26 18.76 -35.52
C TYR A 529 4.54 17.85 -36.51
N PHE A 530 5.23 16.81 -37.00
CA PHE A 530 4.53 15.69 -37.61
C PHE A 530 3.83 14.88 -36.51
N ALA A 531 2.61 14.45 -36.80
CA ALA A 531 1.77 13.72 -35.87
C ALA A 531 1.09 12.55 -36.56
N VAL A 532 1.00 11.41 -35.89
CA VAL A 532 0.22 10.25 -36.34
C VAL A 532 -0.85 9.92 -35.30
N PRO A 533 -2.14 9.81 -35.69
CA PRO A 533 -3.20 9.47 -34.75
C PRO A 533 -3.12 8.00 -34.32
N LEU A 534 -3.57 7.74 -33.09
CA LEU A 534 -3.75 6.39 -32.54
C LEU A 534 -5.20 5.95 -32.70
N THR A 535 -5.39 4.68 -33.05
CA THR A 535 -6.70 4.05 -33.18
C THR A 535 -6.86 2.92 -32.16
N PHE A 536 -8.09 2.65 -31.74
CA PHE A 536 -8.39 1.70 -30.66
C PHE A 536 -9.62 0.87 -31.02
N ASP A 537 -9.58 -0.42 -30.72
CA ASP A 537 -10.79 -1.23 -30.68
C ASP A 537 -11.54 -0.93 -29.38
N LEU A 538 -12.54 -0.05 -29.44
CA LEU A 538 -13.26 0.41 -28.25
C LEU A 538 -14.06 -0.70 -27.56
N ASP A 539 -14.34 -1.81 -28.25
CA ASP A 539 -15.06 -2.94 -27.68
C ASP A 539 -14.12 -3.84 -26.83
N ASP A 540 -12.81 -3.88 -27.13
CA ASP A 540 -11.82 -4.80 -26.53
C ASP A 540 -10.52 -4.10 -26.06
N VAL A 541 -10.54 -2.78 -25.81
CA VAL A 541 -9.33 -2.02 -25.44
C VAL A 541 -8.70 -2.52 -24.14
N ILE A 542 -7.41 -2.86 -24.18
CA ILE A 542 -6.64 -3.30 -23.02
C ILE A 542 -5.49 -2.33 -22.70
N GLY A 543 -5.20 -2.15 -21.41
CA GLY A 543 -4.01 -1.41 -20.99
C GLY A 543 -2.72 -2.23 -21.16
N GLY A 544 -1.60 -1.54 -21.31
CA GLY A 544 -0.27 -2.14 -21.39
C GLY A 544 0.76 -1.31 -22.15
N GLU A 545 1.98 -1.85 -22.21
CA GLU A 545 3.09 -1.24 -22.95
C GLU A 545 3.07 -1.67 -24.42
N ASN A 546 3.09 -0.69 -25.32
CA ASN A 546 3.20 -0.89 -26.76
C ASN A 546 4.43 -0.16 -27.30
N THR A 547 5.22 -0.83 -28.15
CA THR A 547 6.38 -0.26 -28.82
C THR A 547 6.00 0.19 -30.22
N VAL A 548 6.20 1.47 -30.51
CA VAL A 548 5.99 2.07 -31.84
C VAL A 548 7.35 2.17 -32.53
N THR A 549 7.43 1.68 -33.76
CA THR A 549 8.66 1.65 -34.56
C THR A 549 8.44 2.36 -35.88
N PHE A 550 9.23 3.39 -36.14
CA PHE A 550 9.32 4.04 -37.43
C PHE A 550 10.48 3.47 -38.23
N ARG A 551 10.29 3.21 -39.53
CA ARG A 551 11.33 2.79 -40.47
C ARG A 551 11.35 3.71 -41.69
N SER A 552 12.51 4.31 -42.01
CA SER A 552 12.70 5.03 -43.27
C SER A 552 12.78 4.06 -44.46
N LYS A 553 12.08 4.35 -45.57
CA LYS A 553 12.21 3.59 -46.83
C LYS A 553 13.52 3.91 -47.57
N ALA A 554 14.03 5.14 -47.42
CA ALA A 554 15.24 5.61 -48.09
C ALA A 554 16.53 4.99 -47.49
N THR A 555 16.64 4.99 -46.16
CA THR A 555 17.87 4.52 -45.46
C THR A 555 17.72 3.12 -44.87
N GLY A 556 16.48 2.68 -44.58
CA GLY A 556 16.20 1.49 -43.79
C GLY A 556 16.42 1.65 -42.29
N GLU A 557 16.70 2.86 -41.81
CA GLU A 557 16.90 3.15 -40.39
C GLU A 557 15.60 2.97 -39.61
N GLU A 558 15.70 2.36 -38.42
CA GLU A 558 14.58 2.13 -37.51
C GLU A 558 14.80 2.88 -36.20
N ASN A 559 13.75 3.55 -35.72
CA ASN A 559 13.70 4.12 -34.37
C ASN A 559 12.43 3.66 -33.66
N SER A 560 12.54 3.32 -32.38
CA SER A 560 11.44 2.75 -31.60
C SER A 560 11.29 3.44 -30.25
N ALA A 561 10.05 3.66 -29.83
CA ALA A 561 9.71 4.18 -28.51
C ALA A 561 8.59 3.36 -27.88
N LYS A 562 8.57 3.29 -26.54
CA LYS A 562 7.56 2.57 -25.77
C LYS A 562 6.57 3.55 -25.16
N PHE A 563 5.29 3.24 -25.27
CA PHE A 563 4.18 3.99 -24.69
C PHE A 563 3.28 3.05 -23.89
N ASN A 564 2.79 3.51 -22.74
CA ASN A 564 1.97 2.69 -21.85
C ASN A 564 0.55 3.26 -21.77
N LEU A 565 -0.43 2.51 -22.26
CA LEU A 565 -1.85 2.80 -22.07
C LEU A 565 -2.25 2.24 -20.69
N VAL A 566 -2.73 3.09 -19.78
CA VAL A 566 -3.02 2.69 -18.40
C VAL A 566 -4.43 2.10 -18.31
N SER A 567 -4.59 0.91 -17.71
CA SER A 567 -5.91 0.32 -17.47
C SER A 567 -6.74 1.15 -16.47
N SER A 568 -8.03 1.30 -16.74
CA SER A 568 -9.02 1.89 -15.83
C SER A 568 -9.48 0.89 -14.77
N SER A 569 -9.99 1.39 -13.65
CA SER A 569 -10.42 0.60 -12.47
C SER A 569 -11.81 -0.05 -12.61
N GLU A 570 -12.24 -0.40 -13.82
CA GLU A 570 -13.51 -1.11 -14.06
C GLU A 570 -13.43 -2.55 -13.55
N VAL A 571 -14.52 -3.11 -12.99
CA VAL A 571 -14.50 -4.50 -12.51
C VAL A 571 -14.51 -5.44 -13.70
N GLN A 572 -13.52 -6.30 -13.82
CA GLN A 572 -13.48 -7.35 -14.85
C GLN A 572 -13.99 -8.70 -14.34
N LYS A 573 -13.72 -9.01 -13.06
CA LYS A 573 -14.04 -10.32 -12.48
C LYS A 573 -14.30 -10.20 -10.99
N VAL A 574 -15.27 -10.96 -10.48
CA VAL A 574 -15.51 -11.11 -9.04
C VAL A 574 -15.51 -12.57 -8.66
N GLU A 575 -14.87 -12.92 -7.53
CA GLU A 575 -14.94 -14.26 -6.93
C GLU A 575 -15.54 -14.20 -5.53
N LEU A 576 -16.57 -15.03 -5.29
CA LEU A 576 -17.20 -15.20 -3.98
C LEU A 576 -16.53 -16.34 -3.20
N GLY A 577 -16.16 -16.06 -1.95
CA GLY A 577 -15.68 -17.03 -0.98
C GLY A 577 -16.81 -17.62 -0.14
N THR A 578 -16.48 -18.67 0.61
CA THR A 578 -17.38 -19.25 1.62
C THR A 578 -17.20 -18.57 2.98
N PRO A 579 -18.24 -18.48 3.81
CA PRO A 579 -18.12 -17.94 5.16
C PRO A 579 -17.33 -18.91 6.07
N ASP A 580 -16.62 -18.36 7.05
CA ASP A 580 -15.79 -19.15 8.00
C ASP A 580 -16.61 -19.89 9.06
N GLU A 581 -17.85 -19.45 9.28
CA GLU A 581 -18.76 -20.03 10.25
C GLU A 581 -19.99 -20.67 9.59
N VAL A 582 -20.64 -21.56 10.35
CA VAL A 582 -21.94 -22.11 9.98
C VAL A 582 -22.92 -20.96 9.78
N VAL A 583 -23.69 -20.97 8.70
CA VAL A 583 -24.74 -19.98 8.45
C VAL A 583 -26.04 -20.46 9.10
N ALA A 584 -26.57 -19.72 10.08
CA ALA A 584 -27.88 -19.98 10.65
C ALA A 584 -28.91 -18.92 10.21
N ALA A 585 -30.18 -19.25 10.38
CA ALA A 585 -31.29 -18.35 10.05
C ALA A 585 -31.41 -17.18 11.04
N ASP A 586 -31.83 -16.02 10.52
CA ASP A 586 -31.92 -14.73 11.25
C ASP A 586 -30.57 -14.15 11.69
N GLU A 587 -29.51 -14.40 10.94
CA GLU A 587 -28.17 -13.88 11.22
C GLU A 587 -27.59 -13.12 10.01
N THR A 588 -26.66 -12.21 10.30
CA THR A 588 -25.83 -11.54 9.28
C THR A 588 -24.72 -12.48 8.82
N VAL A 589 -24.55 -12.60 7.51
CA VAL A 589 -23.53 -13.42 6.84
C VAL A 589 -22.61 -12.50 6.06
N LYS A 590 -21.31 -12.80 6.10
CA LYS A 590 -20.27 -12.14 5.30
C LYS A 590 -19.56 -13.17 4.45
N LEU A 591 -19.53 -12.93 3.14
CA LEU A 591 -18.80 -13.75 2.20
C LEU A 591 -17.55 -13.01 1.75
N PRO A 592 -16.34 -13.60 1.83
CA PRO A 592 -15.16 -12.97 1.25
C PRO A 592 -15.38 -12.69 -0.24
N VAL A 593 -14.91 -11.55 -0.72
CA VAL A 593 -15.02 -11.13 -2.13
C VAL A 593 -13.65 -10.77 -2.66
N PHE A 594 -13.31 -11.27 -3.85
CA PHE A 594 -12.13 -10.88 -4.59
C PHE A 594 -12.56 -10.30 -5.93
N ALA A 595 -12.65 -8.97 -6.00
CA ALA A 595 -12.94 -8.25 -7.23
C ALA A 595 -11.62 -7.84 -7.88
N TYR A 596 -11.52 -8.04 -9.19
CA TYR A 596 -10.34 -7.74 -9.99
C TYR A 596 -10.69 -6.76 -11.10
N ASP A 597 -9.79 -5.82 -11.36
CA ASP A 597 -9.87 -4.96 -12.54
C ASP A 597 -9.39 -5.68 -13.81
N GLN A 598 -9.38 -4.96 -14.93
CA GLN A 598 -8.92 -5.48 -16.23
C GLN A 598 -7.43 -5.86 -16.24
N ALA A 599 -6.61 -5.27 -15.37
CA ALA A 599 -5.19 -5.60 -15.21
C ALA A 599 -4.97 -6.83 -14.30
N GLY A 600 -6.02 -7.31 -13.64
CA GLY A 600 -5.96 -8.39 -12.65
C GLY A 600 -5.52 -7.93 -11.27
N GLU A 601 -5.55 -6.63 -10.98
CA GLU A 601 -5.31 -6.07 -9.64
C GLU A 601 -6.57 -6.13 -8.80
N LEU A 602 -6.43 -6.27 -7.47
CA LEU A 602 -7.55 -6.36 -6.54
C LEU A 602 -8.20 -4.98 -6.31
N ILE A 603 -9.50 -4.90 -6.57
CA ILE A 603 -10.34 -3.78 -6.18
C ILE A 603 -10.69 -3.97 -4.71
N THR A 604 -10.17 -3.08 -3.87
CA THR A 604 -10.32 -3.14 -2.41
C THR A 604 -11.29 -2.11 -1.84
N ASP A 605 -11.73 -1.15 -2.67
CA ASP A 605 -12.69 -0.12 -2.28
C ASP A 605 -14.13 -0.68 -2.36
N ALA A 606 -14.73 -0.95 -1.21
CA ALA A 606 -16.10 -1.42 -1.12
C ALA A 606 -17.11 -0.35 -1.53
N ALA A 607 -16.80 0.95 -1.43
CA ALA A 607 -17.71 2.00 -1.87
C ALA A 607 -17.85 1.99 -3.40
N ASP A 608 -16.73 1.81 -4.11
CA ASP A 608 -16.72 1.62 -5.56
C ASP A 608 -17.55 0.39 -5.98
N LEU A 609 -17.34 -0.77 -5.34
CA LEU A 609 -18.12 -1.97 -5.64
C LEU A 609 -19.62 -1.83 -5.31
N ASN A 610 -19.97 -1.10 -4.26
CA ASN A 610 -21.37 -0.81 -3.91
C ASN A 610 -22.06 0.13 -4.91
N ASP A 611 -21.30 1.02 -5.54
CA ASP A 611 -21.79 1.89 -6.61
C ASP A 611 -22.18 1.08 -7.85
N LYS A 612 -21.36 0.07 -8.16
CA LYS A 612 -21.54 -0.86 -9.29
C LYS A 612 -22.75 -1.80 -9.15
N LEU A 613 -23.33 -1.94 -7.96
CA LEU A 613 -24.61 -2.64 -7.73
C LEU A 613 -25.85 -1.85 -8.20
N ARG A 614 -25.71 -0.64 -8.76
CA ARG A 614 -26.86 0.19 -9.18
C ARG A 614 -26.97 0.35 -10.68
N SER A 615 -28.21 0.40 -11.15
CA SER A 615 -28.54 0.90 -12.49
C SER A 615 -28.36 2.42 -12.54
N LYS A 616 -27.56 2.92 -13.48
CA LYS A 616 -27.34 4.37 -13.71
C LYS A 616 -27.82 4.80 -15.08
N ASP A 617 -28.52 5.94 -15.17
CA ASP A 617 -29.00 6.54 -16.43
C ASP A 617 -29.81 5.61 -17.35
N GLY A 618 -30.48 4.60 -16.78
CA GLY A 618 -31.22 3.59 -17.53
C GLY A 618 -30.35 2.49 -18.13
N LYS A 619 -29.06 2.41 -17.77
CA LYS A 619 -28.20 1.25 -17.96
C LYS A 619 -28.41 0.24 -16.83
N ASP A 620 -28.19 -1.03 -17.14
CA ASP A 620 -28.17 -2.11 -16.16
C ASP A 620 -26.98 -1.92 -15.18
N PRO A 621 -27.04 -2.50 -13.97
CA PRO A 621 -25.91 -2.41 -13.03
C PRO A 621 -24.72 -3.21 -13.54
N GLU A 622 -23.51 -2.70 -13.34
CA GLU A 622 -22.24 -3.37 -13.68
C GLU A 622 -22.06 -4.67 -12.86
N LEU A 623 -22.53 -4.69 -11.61
CA LEU A 623 -22.60 -5.89 -10.78
C LEU A 623 -24.06 -6.31 -10.54
N LYS A 624 -24.39 -7.53 -10.96
CA LYS A 624 -25.70 -8.15 -10.81
C LYS A 624 -25.61 -9.29 -9.82
N ILE A 625 -26.33 -9.19 -8.70
CA ILE A 625 -26.44 -10.27 -7.71
C ILE A 625 -27.81 -10.93 -7.86
N THR A 626 -27.81 -12.25 -8.03
CA THR A 626 -29.02 -13.07 -7.99
C THR A 626 -28.96 -14.04 -6.81
N TRP A 627 -30.12 -14.35 -6.22
CA TRP A 627 -30.18 -15.21 -5.04
C TRP A 627 -31.52 -15.94 -4.89
N ASP A 628 -31.50 -17.03 -4.14
CA ASP A 628 -32.70 -17.79 -3.81
C ASP A 628 -33.63 -17.06 -2.82
N THR A 629 -34.81 -16.67 -3.30
CA THR A 629 -35.87 -16.14 -2.44
C THR A 629 -36.68 -17.28 -1.79
N PRO A 630 -37.11 -17.15 -0.52
CA PRO A 630 -37.07 -15.96 0.34
C PRO A 630 -35.93 -15.98 1.38
N ARG A 631 -34.76 -16.57 1.09
CA ARG A 631 -33.76 -16.90 2.13
C ARG A 631 -32.88 -15.74 2.61
N VAL A 632 -32.93 -14.61 1.92
CA VAL A 632 -32.29 -13.34 2.29
C VAL A 632 -33.35 -12.33 2.72
N LYS A 633 -33.13 -11.65 3.85
CA LYS A 633 -33.98 -10.56 4.35
C LYS A 633 -33.88 -9.35 3.43
N ASN A 634 -34.87 -8.47 3.47
CA ASN A 634 -34.90 -7.24 2.66
C ASN A 634 -34.75 -7.50 1.14
N SER A 635 -35.31 -8.62 0.64
CA SER A 635 -35.15 -9.13 -0.74
C SER A 635 -35.93 -8.36 -1.83
N GLY A 636 -36.24 -7.08 -1.60
CA GLY A 636 -36.91 -6.23 -2.59
C GLY A 636 -36.00 -5.78 -3.74
N SER A 637 -34.71 -5.56 -3.44
CA SER A 637 -33.64 -5.12 -4.37
C SER A 637 -32.29 -5.71 -3.93
N GLN A 638 -31.32 -5.84 -4.85
CA GLN A 638 -29.96 -6.26 -4.51
C GLN A 638 -29.27 -5.25 -3.57
N THR A 639 -29.54 -3.95 -3.76
CA THR A 639 -28.97 -2.85 -2.95
C THR A 639 -29.53 -2.79 -1.52
N SER A 640 -30.70 -3.39 -1.29
CA SER A 640 -31.31 -3.51 0.04
C SER A 640 -30.97 -4.83 0.73
N ALA A 641 -30.58 -5.84 -0.05
CA ALA A 641 -30.27 -7.19 0.42
C ALA A 641 -28.78 -7.40 0.67
N PHE A 642 -27.91 -6.77 -0.13
CA PHE A 642 -26.48 -6.96 -0.13
C PHE A 642 -25.71 -5.64 -0.02
N ASN A 643 -24.55 -5.69 0.61
CA ASN A 643 -23.63 -4.56 0.70
C ASN A 643 -22.19 -5.07 0.77
N PHE A 644 -21.29 -4.48 -0.02
CA PHE A 644 -19.86 -4.71 0.16
C PHE A 644 -19.36 -3.94 1.38
N VAL A 645 -18.54 -4.58 2.22
CA VAL A 645 -17.92 -3.99 3.40
C VAL A 645 -16.44 -4.35 3.45
N GLU A 646 -15.61 -3.43 3.92
CA GLU A 646 -14.18 -3.67 4.17
C GLU A 646 -13.95 -4.01 5.64
N GLU A 647 -13.30 -5.12 5.92
CA GLU A 647 -12.80 -5.48 7.25
C GLU A 647 -11.36 -5.99 7.15
N ASP A 648 -10.46 -5.38 7.92
CA ASP A 648 -9.03 -5.74 7.97
C ASP A 648 -8.34 -5.83 6.59
N GLY A 649 -8.77 -4.99 5.62
CA GLY A 649 -8.23 -4.95 4.26
C GLY A 649 -8.78 -6.01 3.31
N GLN A 650 -9.84 -6.73 3.71
CA GLN A 650 -10.58 -7.69 2.89
C GLN A 650 -11.99 -7.16 2.62
N VAL A 651 -12.44 -7.25 1.36
CA VAL A 651 -13.82 -6.94 1.00
C VAL A 651 -14.70 -8.16 1.26
N TYR A 652 -15.88 -7.94 1.83
CA TYR A 652 -16.90 -8.95 2.06
C TYR A 652 -18.24 -8.52 1.47
N LEU A 653 -19.01 -9.46 0.94
CA LEU A 653 -20.42 -9.29 0.62
C LEU A 653 -21.25 -9.63 1.86
N GLU A 654 -21.88 -8.62 2.47
CA GLU A 654 -22.70 -8.73 3.68
C GLU A 654 -24.20 -8.80 3.33
N PHE A 655 -24.94 -9.73 3.96
CA PHE A 655 -26.40 -9.85 3.86
C PHE A 655 -26.99 -10.55 5.10
N GLU A 656 -28.32 -10.53 5.29
CA GLU A 656 -29.00 -11.23 6.39
C GLU A 656 -29.87 -12.39 5.93
N THR A 657 -29.85 -13.53 6.64
CA THR A 657 -30.68 -14.70 6.33
C THR A 657 -32.08 -14.62 6.96
N THR A 658 -33.07 -15.30 6.40
CA THR A 658 -34.43 -15.40 6.95
C THR A 658 -34.69 -16.67 7.75
N SER A 659 -35.46 -16.53 8.83
CA SER A 659 -36.05 -17.62 9.63
C SER A 659 -36.70 -18.73 8.79
N HIS A 660 -36.42 -19.99 9.15
CA HIS A 660 -37.14 -21.17 8.64
C HIS A 660 -37.26 -22.29 9.68
N ASP A 661 -38.31 -23.10 9.55
CA ASP A 661 -38.72 -24.11 10.54
C ASP A 661 -38.29 -25.56 10.19
N LYS A 662 -37.34 -25.76 9.25
CA LYS A 662 -36.99 -27.11 8.76
C LYS A 662 -35.87 -27.78 9.58
N ASP A 663 -35.95 -29.11 9.66
CA ASP A 663 -34.97 -30.02 10.33
C ASP A 663 -33.58 -30.08 9.70
N LYS A 664 -33.42 -29.47 8.52
CA LYS A 664 -32.23 -29.59 7.69
C LYS A 664 -31.87 -28.20 7.22
N ALA A 665 -30.58 -27.99 7.01
CA ALA A 665 -30.13 -26.83 6.27
C ALA A 665 -30.88 -26.74 4.93
N GLU A 666 -31.24 -25.53 4.55
CA GLU A 666 -31.74 -25.22 3.23
C GLU A 666 -30.62 -24.56 2.44
N ASP A 667 -30.50 -24.93 1.17
CA ASP A 667 -29.49 -24.34 0.29
C ASP A 667 -29.95 -22.92 -0.10
N LEU A 668 -28.99 -22.00 -0.14
CA LEU A 668 -29.10 -20.62 -0.61
C LEU A 668 -27.98 -20.43 -1.62
N GLU A 669 -28.35 -20.34 -2.90
CA GLU A 669 -27.43 -19.94 -3.95
C GLU A 669 -27.37 -18.41 -4.04
N ILE A 670 -26.17 -17.87 -4.07
CA ILE A 670 -25.88 -16.46 -4.37
C ILE A 670 -24.92 -16.45 -5.55
N GLU A 671 -25.26 -15.69 -6.57
CA GLU A 671 -24.48 -15.53 -7.79
C GLU A 671 -24.26 -14.05 -8.05
N ILE A 672 -23.02 -13.69 -8.40
CA ILE A 672 -22.65 -12.35 -8.86
C ILE A 672 -22.14 -12.43 -10.29
N GLU A 673 -22.66 -11.57 -11.15
CA GLU A 673 -22.30 -11.42 -12.56
C GLU A 673 -21.75 -10.01 -12.79
N VAL A 674 -20.66 -9.90 -13.54
CA VAL A 674 -20.10 -8.64 -14.05
C VAL A 674 -20.70 -8.39 -15.44
N ASP A 675 -21.47 -7.32 -15.64
CA ASP A 675 -22.25 -7.06 -16.86
C ASP A 675 -21.37 -6.95 -18.12
N ASP A 676 -20.27 -6.19 -18.03
CA ASP A 676 -19.41 -5.91 -19.17
C ASP A 676 -18.60 -7.14 -19.62
N SER A 677 -18.11 -7.96 -18.67
CA SER A 677 -17.31 -9.14 -19.00
C SER A 677 -18.13 -10.43 -19.15
N GLY A 678 -19.33 -10.47 -18.55
CA GLY A 678 -20.15 -11.68 -18.39
C GLY A 678 -19.55 -12.73 -17.46
N GLU A 679 -18.51 -12.38 -16.69
CA GLU A 679 -17.93 -13.30 -15.69
C GLU A 679 -18.89 -13.47 -14.52
N GLU A 680 -19.13 -14.74 -14.16
CA GLU A 680 -20.04 -15.13 -13.08
C GLU A 680 -19.27 -15.83 -11.96
N SER A 681 -19.66 -15.58 -10.71
CA SER A 681 -19.22 -16.35 -9.55
C SER A 681 -20.40 -16.66 -8.66
N SER A 682 -20.55 -17.93 -8.30
CA SER A 682 -21.62 -18.38 -7.42
C SER A 682 -21.09 -19.13 -6.19
N VAL A 683 -21.86 -19.03 -5.11
CA VAL A 683 -21.63 -19.76 -3.87
C VAL A 683 -22.95 -20.35 -3.37
N GLU A 684 -22.92 -21.64 -3.02
CA GLU A 684 -24.05 -22.34 -2.43
C GLU A 684 -23.83 -22.47 -0.91
N LEU A 685 -24.73 -21.89 -0.13
CA LEU A 685 -24.67 -21.87 1.34
C LEU A 685 -25.73 -22.78 1.93
N SER A 686 -25.36 -23.55 2.95
CA SER A 686 -26.33 -24.29 3.76
C SER A 686 -26.80 -23.43 4.94
N VAL A 687 -28.01 -22.87 4.85
CA VAL A 687 -28.65 -22.08 5.91
C VAL A 687 -29.36 -22.99 6.89
N TYR A 688 -28.79 -23.14 8.08
CA TYR A 688 -29.33 -23.94 9.18
C TYR A 688 -30.47 -23.22 9.91
N ALA A 689 -31.22 -23.97 10.74
CA ALA A 689 -32.27 -23.39 11.59
C ALA A 689 -31.69 -22.36 12.57
N LYS A 690 -32.54 -21.47 13.09
CA LYS A 690 -32.13 -20.41 14.03
C LYS A 690 -31.30 -20.96 15.19
N ALA A 691 -30.19 -20.30 15.49
CA ALA A 691 -29.31 -20.64 16.59
C ALA A 691 -30.01 -20.46 17.95
N TYR A 692 -29.73 -21.35 18.90
CA TYR A 692 -30.16 -21.26 20.29
C TYR A 692 -29.03 -21.68 21.21
N ALA A 693 -28.96 -21.07 22.39
CA ALA A 693 -27.97 -21.43 23.39
C ALA A 693 -28.11 -22.91 23.80
N GLU A 694 -27.05 -23.69 23.60
CA GLU A 694 -27.03 -25.12 23.95
C GLU A 694 -26.23 -25.38 25.23
N SER A 695 -25.07 -24.74 25.40
CA SER A 695 -24.15 -25.07 26.49
C SER A 695 -23.40 -23.87 27.09
N ILE A 696 -22.99 -23.99 28.34
CA ILE A 696 -22.05 -23.07 29.00
C ILE A 696 -20.65 -23.69 28.90
N VAL A 697 -19.78 -23.08 28.10
CA VAL A 697 -18.40 -23.55 27.89
C VAL A 697 -17.54 -23.23 29.09
N ASN A 698 -17.68 -22.01 29.62
CA ASN A 698 -16.87 -21.51 30.73
C ASN A 698 -17.58 -20.40 31.50
N VAL A 699 -17.17 -20.21 32.75
CA VAL A 699 -17.51 -19.06 33.58
C VAL A 699 -16.18 -18.47 34.07
N ASP A 700 -15.75 -17.42 33.40
CA ASP A 700 -14.45 -16.75 33.55
C ASP A 700 -14.53 -15.64 34.61
N VAL A 701 -14.44 -16.05 35.88
CA VAL A 701 -14.56 -15.17 37.04
C VAL A 701 -13.48 -15.45 38.07
N ASP A 702 -13.18 -14.44 38.89
CA ASP A 702 -12.37 -14.63 40.08
C ASP A 702 -13.03 -15.66 41.00
N THR A 703 -12.25 -16.66 41.43
CA THR A 703 -12.75 -17.75 42.27
C THR A 703 -12.50 -17.51 43.75
N TYR A 704 -12.01 -16.34 44.12
CA TYR A 704 -11.67 -15.97 45.50
C TYR A 704 -12.52 -14.79 45.94
N VAL A 705 -13.16 -14.92 47.10
CA VAL A 705 -14.03 -13.88 47.66
C VAL A 705 -13.56 -13.55 49.06
N TYR A 706 -13.38 -12.28 49.36
CA TYR A 706 -13.02 -11.87 50.71
C TYR A 706 -14.15 -12.17 51.70
N LYS A 707 -13.80 -12.52 52.94
CA LYS A 707 -14.77 -12.76 54.01
C LYS A 707 -15.56 -11.50 54.36
N ASP A 708 -16.88 -11.60 54.35
CA ASP A 708 -17.83 -10.49 54.44
C ASP A 708 -17.74 -9.50 53.26
N GLY A 709 -16.96 -9.85 52.22
CA GLY A 709 -16.86 -9.14 50.96
C GLY A 709 -17.84 -9.69 49.92
N GLU A 710 -18.03 -8.91 48.86
CA GLU A 710 -18.87 -9.27 47.72
C GLU A 710 -18.01 -9.45 46.45
N LEU A 711 -18.43 -10.34 45.56
CA LEU A 711 -17.90 -10.48 44.20
C LEU A 711 -19.07 -10.38 43.22
N ASP A 712 -18.99 -9.42 42.30
CA ASP A 712 -19.98 -9.24 41.23
C ASP A 712 -19.61 -10.13 40.04
N VAL A 713 -20.35 -11.23 39.83
CA VAL A 713 -20.26 -12.02 38.60
C VAL A 713 -21.13 -11.35 37.54
N LYS A 714 -20.51 -10.75 36.52
CA LYS A 714 -21.19 -10.11 35.39
C LYS A 714 -21.55 -11.14 34.32
N PHE A 715 -22.60 -10.89 33.53
CA PHE A 715 -23.02 -11.81 32.47
C PHE A 715 -21.87 -12.15 31.51
N LYS A 716 -21.10 -11.15 31.06
CA LYS A 716 -19.97 -11.30 30.12
C LYS A 716 -18.88 -12.29 30.55
N ALA A 717 -18.85 -12.65 31.83
CA ALA A 717 -17.95 -13.69 32.31
C ALA A 717 -18.37 -15.10 31.86
N ILE A 718 -19.62 -15.29 31.43
CA ILE A 718 -20.16 -16.58 31.04
C ILE A 718 -20.07 -16.74 29.52
N LYS A 719 -19.32 -17.74 29.07
CA LYS A 719 -19.21 -18.09 27.66
C LYS A 719 -20.23 -19.16 27.32
N VAL A 720 -21.16 -18.82 26.44
CA VAL A 720 -22.24 -19.68 25.98
C VAL A 720 -22.00 -20.04 24.52
N GLU A 721 -22.23 -21.29 24.16
CA GLU A 721 -22.19 -21.78 22.78
C GLU A 721 -23.60 -22.18 22.32
N ASP A 722 -23.86 -21.99 21.02
CA ASP A 722 -25.06 -22.48 20.35
C ASP A 722 -24.95 -23.96 19.97
N GLN A 723 -25.99 -24.50 19.35
CA GLN A 723 -26.03 -25.88 18.88
C GLN A 723 -25.03 -26.22 17.76
N TYR A 724 -24.35 -25.22 17.21
CA TYR A 724 -23.34 -25.34 16.17
C TYR A 724 -21.92 -25.18 16.75
N GLY A 725 -21.78 -24.95 18.06
CA GLY A 725 -20.50 -24.73 18.74
C GLY A 725 -19.93 -23.33 18.52
N ARG A 726 -20.76 -22.38 18.07
CA ARG A 726 -20.37 -20.97 17.91
C ARG A 726 -20.68 -20.21 19.19
N ALA A 727 -19.93 -19.14 19.46
CA ALA A 727 -20.24 -18.25 20.58
C ALA A 727 -21.65 -17.66 20.40
N PHE A 728 -22.49 -17.78 21.44
CA PHE A 728 -23.90 -17.40 21.35
C PHE A 728 -24.25 -16.30 22.33
N ASP A 729 -24.72 -15.19 21.78
CA ASP A 729 -24.74 -13.92 22.49
C ASP A 729 -26.15 -13.32 22.70
N ASP A 730 -27.18 -14.02 22.24
CA ASP A 730 -28.58 -13.59 22.27
C ASP A 730 -29.25 -13.97 23.60
N VAL A 731 -29.14 -13.09 24.60
CA VAL A 731 -29.60 -13.34 25.97
C VAL A 731 -31.11 -13.29 26.17
N GLU A 732 -31.89 -12.79 25.21
CA GLU A 732 -33.36 -12.81 25.31
C GLU A 732 -33.92 -14.23 25.25
N ASN A 733 -33.16 -15.16 24.64
CA ASN A 733 -33.63 -16.51 24.34
C ASN A 733 -33.18 -17.59 25.35
N TYR A 734 -32.42 -17.21 26.39
CA TYR A 734 -32.05 -18.12 27.48
C TYR A 734 -31.88 -17.42 28.83
N THR A 735 -31.87 -18.20 29.91
CA THR A 735 -31.59 -17.72 31.27
C THR A 735 -30.50 -18.56 31.91
N ILE A 736 -29.68 -17.95 32.77
CA ILE A 736 -28.69 -18.68 33.57
C ILE A 736 -28.94 -18.45 35.05
N GLN A 737 -29.34 -19.49 35.78
CA GLN A 737 -29.56 -19.43 37.22
C GLN A 737 -28.32 -19.91 38.00
N ALA A 738 -27.79 -19.07 38.89
CA ALA A 738 -26.75 -19.47 39.83
C ALA A 738 -27.34 -20.09 41.11
N VAL A 739 -26.76 -21.20 41.57
CA VAL A 739 -27.17 -21.90 42.78
C VAL A 739 -25.94 -22.29 43.61
N SER A 740 -25.78 -21.68 44.79
CA SER A 740 -24.73 -22.09 45.74
C SER A 740 -25.08 -23.41 46.43
N LYS A 741 -24.13 -24.35 46.45
CA LYS A 741 -24.25 -25.64 47.14
C LYS A 741 -24.02 -25.56 48.65
N ASP A 742 -23.30 -24.54 49.11
CA ASP A 742 -23.09 -24.27 50.53
C ASP A 742 -23.11 -22.75 50.81
N PRO A 743 -24.31 -22.18 51.01
CA PRO A 743 -24.47 -20.77 51.35
C PRO A 743 -23.77 -20.34 52.65
N SER A 744 -23.34 -21.27 53.50
CA SER A 744 -22.58 -20.93 54.71
C SER A 744 -21.14 -20.50 54.42
N LYS A 745 -20.63 -20.82 53.22
CA LYS A 745 -19.31 -20.39 52.72
C LYS A 745 -19.46 -19.28 51.68
N ILE A 746 -20.20 -19.55 50.60
CA ILE A 746 -20.45 -18.59 49.53
C ILE A 746 -21.96 -18.46 49.35
N ALA A 747 -22.54 -17.34 49.75
CA ALA A 747 -23.97 -17.07 49.55
C ALA A 747 -24.20 -16.26 48.26
N ILE A 748 -25.40 -16.38 47.69
CA ILE A 748 -25.87 -15.47 46.63
C ILE A 748 -26.73 -14.40 47.33
N ASN A 749 -26.42 -13.13 47.09
CA ASN A 749 -27.13 -11.99 47.69
C ASN A 749 -27.94 -11.25 46.62
N GLY A 750 -29.27 -11.25 46.73
CA GLY A 750 -30.14 -10.59 45.77
C GLY A 750 -30.49 -11.47 44.56
N LYS A 751 -30.22 -10.96 43.35
CA LYS A 751 -30.58 -11.62 42.08
C LYS A 751 -29.70 -12.85 41.83
N ASP A 752 -30.34 -13.97 41.51
CA ASP A 752 -29.68 -15.28 41.31
C ASP A 752 -29.74 -15.76 39.85
N THR A 753 -30.29 -14.95 38.95
CA THR A 753 -30.55 -15.32 37.56
C THR A 753 -30.03 -14.23 36.64
N PHE A 754 -29.32 -14.61 35.60
CA PHE A 754 -29.03 -13.80 34.44
C PHE A 754 -30.17 -13.96 33.43
N ALA A 755 -30.89 -12.87 33.15
CA ALA A 755 -32.00 -12.79 32.20
C ALA A 755 -31.91 -11.59 31.24
N ALA A 756 -30.88 -10.76 31.40
CA ALA A 756 -30.52 -9.65 30.51
C ALA A 756 -29.00 -9.46 30.54
N ALA A 757 -28.40 -8.93 29.48
CA ALA A 757 -26.95 -8.72 29.37
C ALA A 757 -26.36 -7.89 30.54
N GLY A 758 -27.10 -6.88 31.00
CA GLY A 758 -26.70 -6.01 32.12
C GLY A 758 -26.81 -6.64 33.52
N ASP A 759 -27.26 -7.88 33.62
CA ASP A 759 -27.42 -8.55 34.91
C ASP A 759 -26.09 -8.90 35.57
N LYS A 760 -26.10 -8.86 36.91
CA LYS A 760 -25.00 -9.33 37.75
C LYS A 760 -25.50 -10.16 38.91
N ILE A 761 -24.72 -11.18 39.28
CA ILE A 761 -24.96 -12.03 40.44
C ILE A 761 -23.93 -11.70 41.50
N LYS A 762 -24.39 -11.31 42.69
CA LYS A 762 -23.52 -11.00 43.83
C LYS A 762 -23.26 -12.24 44.66
N LEU A 763 -21.99 -12.63 44.74
CA LEU A 763 -21.52 -13.69 45.63
C LEU A 763 -20.93 -13.08 46.91
N VAL A 764 -21.32 -13.60 48.07
CA VAL A 764 -20.84 -13.12 49.38
C VAL A 764 -20.02 -14.20 50.05
N GLY A 765 -18.79 -13.88 50.43
CA GLY A 765 -17.94 -14.75 51.24
C GLY A 765 -18.38 -14.68 52.70
N ASN A 766 -18.75 -15.80 53.32
CA ASN A 766 -19.26 -15.83 54.70
C ASN A 766 -18.23 -16.41 55.69
N ASN A 767 -17.91 -17.69 55.55
CA ASN A 767 -16.96 -18.38 56.43
C ASN A 767 -15.83 -18.99 55.59
N ASP A 768 -14.62 -19.05 56.15
CA ASP A 768 -13.45 -19.67 55.52
C ASP A 768 -13.76 -21.09 55.00
N GLY A 769 -13.31 -21.38 53.78
CA GLY A 769 -13.57 -22.61 53.04
C GLY A 769 -14.03 -22.34 51.61
N SER A 770 -14.40 -23.42 50.90
CA SER A 770 -14.84 -23.35 49.50
C SER A 770 -16.26 -23.86 49.33
N ALA A 771 -16.99 -23.29 48.38
CA ALA A 771 -18.29 -23.77 47.94
C ALA A 771 -18.42 -23.72 46.42
N THR A 772 -19.09 -24.72 45.88
CA THR A 772 -19.43 -24.78 44.45
C THR A 772 -20.71 -23.99 44.20
N VAL A 773 -20.70 -23.12 43.20
CA VAL A 773 -21.87 -22.47 42.62
C VAL A 773 -22.11 -23.10 41.25
N GLU A 774 -23.33 -23.62 41.05
CA GLU A 774 -23.79 -24.13 39.75
C GLU A 774 -24.46 -23.01 38.97
N PHE A 775 -24.02 -22.77 37.74
CA PHE A 775 -24.67 -21.91 36.76
C PHE A 775 -25.48 -22.78 35.81
N LYS A 776 -26.80 -22.63 35.81
CA LYS A 776 -27.74 -23.49 35.08
C LYS A 776 -28.37 -22.74 33.94
N LEU A 777 -28.00 -23.12 32.72
CA LEU A 777 -28.60 -22.59 31.50
C LEU A 777 -29.96 -23.26 31.25
N VAL A 778 -30.93 -22.43 30.88
CA VAL A 778 -32.24 -22.85 30.38
C VAL A 778 -32.56 -21.99 29.15
N SER A 779 -32.50 -22.60 27.98
CA SER A 779 -32.77 -21.97 26.69
C SER A 779 -34.07 -22.52 26.12
N ASN A 780 -35.00 -21.64 25.74
CA ASN A 780 -36.26 -22.05 25.12
C ASN A 780 -36.17 -21.76 23.62
N TYR A 781 -36.40 -22.78 22.81
CA TYR A 781 -36.29 -22.67 21.37
C TYR A 781 -37.45 -23.39 20.69
N THR A 782 -37.65 -23.10 19.41
CA THR A 782 -38.68 -23.75 18.59
C THR A 782 -38.00 -24.72 17.65
N ASP A 783 -38.46 -25.98 17.65
CA ASP A 783 -38.07 -26.99 16.68
C ASP A 783 -39.33 -27.48 15.97
N LYS A 784 -39.42 -27.25 14.65
CA LYS A 784 -40.59 -27.55 13.82
C LYS A 784 -41.90 -26.97 14.35
N GLY A 785 -41.89 -25.69 14.74
CA GLY A 785 -43.06 -25.03 15.34
C GLY A 785 -43.46 -25.59 16.71
N THR A 786 -42.65 -26.45 17.33
CA THR A 786 -42.87 -27.01 18.68
C THR A 786 -41.88 -26.42 19.66
N ALA A 787 -42.37 -25.87 20.76
CA ALA A 787 -41.51 -25.35 21.83
C ALA A 787 -40.72 -26.49 22.51
N LYS A 788 -39.41 -26.30 22.62
CA LYS A 788 -38.44 -27.17 23.29
C LYS A 788 -37.59 -26.36 24.26
N THR A 789 -36.88 -27.07 25.14
CA THR A 789 -35.98 -26.48 26.12
C THR A 789 -34.66 -27.22 26.11
N ALA A 790 -33.56 -26.50 25.93
CA ALA A 790 -32.20 -26.96 26.15
C ALA A 790 -31.74 -26.53 27.54
N THR A 791 -30.96 -27.38 28.22
CA THR A 791 -30.46 -27.08 29.56
C THR A 791 -29.03 -27.58 29.71
N ASP A 792 -28.19 -26.78 30.35
CA ASP A 792 -26.84 -27.16 30.70
C ASP A 792 -26.47 -26.65 32.10
N THR A 793 -25.41 -27.18 32.70
CA THR A 793 -24.95 -26.75 34.03
C THR A 793 -23.43 -26.74 34.13
N GLN A 794 -22.87 -25.55 34.30
CA GLN A 794 -21.45 -25.37 34.61
C GLN A 794 -21.25 -25.15 36.10
N SER A 795 -20.23 -25.76 36.69
CA SER A 795 -19.93 -25.66 38.12
C SER A 795 -18.61 -24.94 38.35
N VAL A 796 -18.62 -23.89 39.18
CA VAL A 796 -17.41 -23.16 39.60
C VAL A 796 -17.26 -23.25 41.10
N THR A 797 -16.05 -23.52 41.58
CA THR A 797 -15.76 -23.56 43.02
C THR A 797 -15.10 -22.26 43.45
N PHE A 798 -15.77 -21.54 44.33
CA PHE A 798 -15.28 -20.31 44.94
C PHE A 798 -14.70 -20.61 46.32
N ARG A 799 -13.69 -19.85 46.72
CA ARG A 799 -13.05 -19.92 48.02
C ARG A 799 -13.20 -18.60 48.74
N THR A 800 -13.73 -18.64 49.96
CA THR A 800 -13.67 -17.52 50.88
C THR A 800 -12.27 -17.44 51.47
N VAL A 801 -11.66 -16.26 51.43
CA VAL A 801 -10.37 -15.97 52.06
C VAL A 801 -10.49 -14.82 53.04
N ASP A 802 -9.57 -14.75 53.99
CA ASP A 802 -9.44 -13.62 54.91
C ASP A 802 -8.04 -13.02 54.85
N GLU A 803 -7.76 -12.02 55.68
CA GLU A 803 -6.49 -11.31 55.59
C GLU A 803 -5.28 -12.17 55.98
N ASP A 804 -5.45 -13.32 56.67
CA ASP A 804 -4.34 -14.23 56.98
C ASP A 804 -3.83 -15.00 55.75
N ASP A 805 -4.60 -15.01 54.65
CA ASP A 805 -4.23 -15.66 53.39
C ASP A 805 -3.34 -14.80 52.48
N PHE A 806 -3.24 -13.49 52.74
CA PHE A 806 -2.52 -12.54 51.87
C PHE A 806 -1.02 -12.42 52.21
N LYS A 807 -0.20 -12.18 51.18
CA LYS A 807 1.26 -11.94 51.27
C LYS A 807 1.67 -10.52 50.96
N SER A 808 0.88 -9.83 50.15
CA SER A 808 1.06 -8.44 49.78
C SER A 808 -0.28 -7.83 49.42
N TYR A 809 -0.30 -6.52 49.20
CA TYR A 809 -1.48 -5.78 48.78
C TYR A 809 -1.16 -4.93 47.56
N VAL A 810 -2.14 -4.78 46.67
CA VAL A 810 -2.11 -3.95 45.46
C VAL A 810 -3.23 -2.92 45.57
N VAL A 811 -2.99 -1.71 45.08
CA VAL A 811 -3.98 -0.64 45.04
C VAL A 811 -4.22 -0.27 43.58
N LYS A 812 -5.47 -0.10 43.18
CA LYS A 812 -5.92 0.33 41.86
C LYS A 812 -6.82 1.56 41.99
N SER A 813 -6.95 2.32 40.92
CA SER A 813 -7.68 3.60 40.84
C SER A 813 -7.86 4.01 39.38
N ASP A 814 -8.68 5.01 39.11
CA ASP A 814 -8.76 5.67 37.78
C ASP A 814 -7.49 6.46 37.45
N GLY A 815 -6.69 6.79 38.48
CA GLY A 815 -5.33 7.30 38.34
C GLY A 815 -5.24 8.79 38.00
N LYS A 816 -6.30 9.36 37.42
CA LYS A 816 -6.46 10.79 37.17
C LYS A 816 -7.62 11.38 37.96
N LEU A 817 -7.51 12.67 38.26
CA LEU A 817 -8.56 13.47 38.89
C LEU A 817 -8.67 14.81 38.16
N TYR A 818 -9.87 15.34 38.06
CA TYR A 818 -10.17 16.64 37.49
C TYR A 818 -9.87 17.78 38.47
N GLY A 819 -9.19 18.80 37.96
CA GLY A 819 -8.61 19.93 38.68
C GLY A 819 -9.57 21.00 39.15
N GLU A 820 -10.83 20.66 39.40
CA GLU A 820 -11.82 21.54 40.03
C GLU A 820 -12.30 20.99 41.38
N VAL A 821 -12.69 21.88 42.30
CA VAL A 821 -13.24 21.47 43.60
C VAL A 821 -14.66 20.99 43.39
N ALA A 822 -14.82 19.69 43.16
CA ALA A 822 -16.11 19.06 43.05
C ALA A 822 -16.11 17.74 43.84
N THR A 823 -17.17 17.50 44.63
CA THR A 823 -17.47 16.18 45.22
C THR A 823 -18.03 15.22 44.16
N LYS A 824 -17.52 15.30 42.93
CA LYS A 824 -18.14 14.70 41.73
C LYS A 824 -17.22 13.76 40.97
N ASP A 825 -15.91 13.88 41.14
CA ASP A 825 -14.91 12.97 40.60
C ASP A 825 -14.10 12.44 41.79
N PHE A 826 -13.94 11.13 41.84
CA PHE A 826 -13.24 10.42 42.89
C PHE A 826 -12.25 9.45 42.28
N ALA A 827 -11.08 9.29 42.91
CA ALA A 827 -10.04 8.40 42.38
C ALA A 827 -10.41 6.90 42.41
N ASN A 828 -11.62 6.53 42.84
CA ASN A 828 -12.15 5.17 42.92
C ASN A 828 -11.13 4.13 43.38
N ILE A 829 -10.57 4.36 44.58
CA ILE A 829 -9.51 3.50 45.13
C ILE A 829 -10.06 2.10 45.47
N GLU A 830 -9.52 1.10 44.80
CA GLU A 830 -9.77 -0.31 45.05
C GLU A 830 -8.51 -0.98 45.62
N VAL A 831 -8.68 -1.87 46.59
CA VAL A 831 -7.55 -2.50 47.30
C VAL A 831 -7.67 -4.01 47.20
N TYR A 832 -6.61 -4.65 46.75
CA TYR A 832 -6.55 -6.09 46.52
C TYR A 832 -5.51 -6.74 47.42
N GLY A 833 -5.90 -7.82 48.09
CA GLY A 833 -5.00 -8.73 48.79
C GLY A 833 -4.46 -9.77 47.84
N VAL A 834 -3.15 -9.96 47.82
CA VAL A 834 -2.49 -10.92 46.93
C VAL A 834 -2.16 -12.17 47.73
N THR A 835 -2.75 -13.30 47.36
CA THR A 835 -2.53 -14.60 48.01
C THR A 835 -1.13 -15.16 47.70
N SER A 836 -0.72 -16.26 48.37
CA SER A 836 0.59 -16.89 48.12
C SER A 836 0.80 -17.45 46.69
N ASN A 837 -0.29 -17.68 45.95
CA ASN A 837 -0.27 -18.09 44.54
C ASN A 837 -0.44 -16.92 43.58
N GLY A 838 -0.42 -15.68 44.06
CA GLY A 838 -0.46 -14.47 43.23
C GLY A 838 -1.86 -14.05 42.79
N VAL A 839 -2.93 -14.59 43.39
CA VAL A 839 -4.31 -14.20 43.05
C VAL A 839 -4.66 -12.92 43.81
N GLU A 840 -5.17 -11.93 43.10
CA GLU A 840 -5.68 -10.68 43.67
C GLU A 840 -7.13 -10.87 44.14
N VAL A 841 -7.44 -10.45 45.36
CA VAL A 841 -8.80 -10.53 45.92
C VAL A 841 -9.17 -9.17 46.46
N GLU A 842 -10.27 -8.60 45.96
CA GLU A 842 -10.71 -7.27 46.39
C GLU A 842 -11.11 -7.27 47.87
N LEU A 843 -10.62 -6.28 48.61
CA LEU A 843 -10.94 -6.04 50.01
C LEU A 843 -12.13 -5.09 50.10
N PRO A 844 -13.11 -5.34 51.00
CA PRO A 844 -14.16 -4.38 51.27
C PRO A 844 -13.57 -3.11 51.89
N LYS A 845 -14.22 -1.96 51.67
CA LYS A 845 -13.80 -0.65 52.23
C LYS A 845 -13.61 -0.67 53.76
N SER A 846 -14.25 -1.60 54.49
CA SER A 846 -14.07 -1.79 55.94
C SER A 846 -12.73 -2.41 56.35
N ALA A 847 -12.01 -3.05 55.44
CA ALA A 847 -10.76 -3.77 55.71
C ALA A 847 -9.51 -2.88 55.64
N TYR A 848 -9.62 -1.67 55.11
CA TYR A 848 -8.51 -0.72 55.01
C TYR A 848 -8.95 0.70 55.38
N SER A 849 -7.99 1.62 55.45
CA SER A 849 -8.20 3.06 55.62
C SER A 849 -7.27 3.82 54.69
N ILE A 850 -7.73 4.96 54.16
CA ILE A 850 -6.94 5.80 53.27
C ILE A 850 -6.43 7.01 54.05
N SER A 851 -5.16 7.33 53.86
CA SER A 851 -4.46 8.41 54.54
C SER A 851 -3.62 9.19 53.53
N ALA A 852 -3.67 10.52 53.63
CA ALA A 852 -2.72 11.40 52.98
C ALA A 852 -1.27 11.01 53.35
N VAL A 853 -0.37 10.97 52.37
CA VAL A 853 1.07 10.94 52.65
C VAL A 853 1.48 12.30 53.23
N SER A 854 2.52 12.35 54.07
CA SER A 854 2.95 13.58 54.73
C SER A 854 3.21 14.68 53.69
N GLY A 855 2.32 15.69 53.63
CA GLY A 855 2.40 16.78 52.65
C GLY A 855 1.40 16.73 51.49
N ALA A 856 0.45 15.79 51.44
CA ALA A 856 -0.63 15.76 50.45
C ALA A 856 -1.65 16.90 50.68
N LYS A 857 -1.21 18.13 50.43
CA LYS A 857 -2.02 19.36 50.52
C LYS A 857 -3.02 19.51 49.36
N TYR A 858 -2.97 18.59 48.40
CA TYR A 858 -3.69 18.63 47.13
C TYR A 858 -4.90 17.69 47.09
N LEU A 859 -5.00 16.73 48.01
CA LEU A 859 -6.06 15.73 48.08
C LEU A 859 -6.93 15.90 49.33
N ASP A 860 -8.25 15.82 49.15
CA ASP A 860 -9.24 15.75 50.23
C ASP A 860 -9.68 14.29 50.39
N LEU A 861 -9.83 13.86 51.64
CA LEU A 861 -10.09 12.47 52.00
C LEU A 861 -11.37 12.41 52.82
N ASP A 862 -12.46 11.92 52.22
CA ASP A 862 -13.64 11.57 53.02
C ASP A 862 -13.39 10.22 53.68
N VAL A 863 -12.95 10.27 54.92
CA VAL A 863 -12.69 9.10 55.77
C VAL A 863 -13.94 8.24 56.04
N THR A 864 -15.14 8.72 55.71
CA THR A 864 -16.41 8.02 55.94
C THR A 864 -16.82 7.16 54.73
N SER A 865 -16.61 7.67 53.52
CA SER A 865 -16.92 6.96 52.27
C SER A 865 -15.70 6.28 51.63
N GLY A 866 -14.49 6.65 52.06
CA GLY A 866 -13.23 6.16 51.49
C GLY A 866 -12.89 6.81 50.16
N ASP A 867 -13.53 7.93 49.83
CA ASP A 867 -13.34 8.58 48.53
C ASP A 867 -12.22 9.62 48.59
N VAL A 868 -11.48 9.76 47.49
CA VAL A 868 -10.33 10.64 47.35
C VAL A 868 -10.65 11.67 46.27
N ALA A 869 -10.66 12.96 46.64
CA ALA A 869 -11.01 14.06 45.74
C ALA A 869 -9.93 15.16 45.75
N THR A 870 -10.08 16.15 44.89
CA THR A 870 -9.17 17.30 44.79
C THR A 870 -9.49 18.38 45.83
N THR A 871 -8.46 19.11 46.28
CA THR A 871 -8.62 20.26 47.19
C THR A 871 -8.59 21.59 46.44
N GLN A 872 -9.12 22.65 47.05
CA GLN A 872 -8.94 24.02 46.56
C GLN A 872 -7.46 24.41 46.36
N THR A 873 -6.55 23.88 47.18
CA THR A 873 -5.11 24.12 47.04
C THR A 873 -4.54 23.56 45.73
N ALA A 874 -5.09 22.44 45.23
CA ALA A 874 -4.69 21.85 43.95
C ALA A 874 -5.20 22.72 42.79
N VAL A 875 -6.47 23.13 42.86
CA VAL A 875 -7.10 24.02 41.88
C VAL A 875 -6.36 25.36 41.77
N ASP A 876 -6.01 25.97 42.91
CA ASP A 876 -5.26 27.23 42.93
C ASP A 876 -3.86 27.08 42.31
N LYS A 877 -3.28 25.87 42.39
CA LYS A 877 -1.96 25.55 41.83
C LYS A 877 -2.02 25.30 40.33
N LEU A 878 -3.06 24.65 39.82
CA LEU A 878 -3.28 24.46 38.38
C LEU A 878 -3.51 25.81 37.67
N LYS A 879 -4.14 26.78 38.35
CA LYS A 879 -4.31 28.16 37.83
C LYS A 879 -3.00 28.95 37.69
N GLU A 880 -1.85 28.43 38.13
CA GLU A 880 -0.55 29.06 37.90
C GLU A 880 -0.07 28.81 36.46
N SER A 881 0.39 29.86 35.78
CA SER A 881 0.86 29.76 34.39
C SER A 881 1.94 28.68 34.21
N GLY A 882 1.66 27.72 33.33
CA GLY A 882 2.58 26.62 32.96
C GLY A 882 2.44 25.34 33.78
N VAL A 883 1.38 25.20 34.60
CA VAL A 883 1.08 23.99 35.38
C VAL A 883 -0.19 23.33 34.85
N THR A 884 -0.07 22.30 34.01
CA THR A 884 -1.22 21.60 33.41
C THR A 884 -1.65 20.35 34.19
N SER A 885 -0.78 19.83 35.06
CA SER A 885 -1.09 18.70 35.93
C SER A 885 -0.25 18.72 37.22
N ILE A 886 -0.71 17.96 38.23
CA ILE A 886 -0.06 17.79 39.53
C ILE A 886 0.00 16.30 39.87
N ASP A 887 1.20 15.75 39.95
CA ASP A 887 1.40 14.41 40.50
C ASP A 887 1.33 14.43 42.03
N THR A 888 0.59 13.48 42.60
CA THR A 888 0.36 13.30 44.02
C THR A 888 0.23 11.81 44.36
N GLU A 889 0.08 11.48 45.64
CA GLU A 889 -0.06 10.09 46.08
C GLU A 889 -0.95 9.98 47.32
N VAL A 890 -1.64 8.85 47.43
CA VAL A 890 -2.35 8.42 48.63
C VAL A 890 -1.65 7.24 49.27
N ALA A 891 -1.88 7.04 50.56
CA ALA A 891 -1.49 5.81 51.23
C ALA A 891 -2.69 5.04 51.76
N VAL A 892 -2.77 3.78 51.37
CA VAL A 892 -3.70 2.80 51.90
C VAL A 892 -3.05 2.09 53.08
N ILE A 893 -3.76 2.01 54.20
CA ILE A 893 -3.34 1.32 55.43
C ILE A 893 -4.30 0.16 55.66
N ILE A 894 -3.78 -1.06 55.68
CA ILE A 894 -4.57 -2.26 55.97
C ILE A 894 -4.87 -2.31 57.47
N ASN A 895 -6.15 -2.43 57.84
CA ASN A 895 -6.60 -2.23 59.23
C ASN A 895 -6.09 -3.32 60.19
N LYS A 896 -5.81 -4.54 59.69
CA LYS A 896 -5.40 -5.68 60.50
C LYS A 896 -3.95 -5.59 61.00
N ASP A 897 -3.01 -5.34 60.10
CA ASP A 897 -1.57 -5.40 60.38
C ASP A 897 -0.86 -4.04 60.27
N GLY A 898 -1.56 -3.00 59.78
CA GLY A 898 -1.03 -1.67 59.60
C GLY A 898 -0.09 -1.54 58.40
N GLN A 899 -0.05 -2.52 57.48
CA GLN A 899 0.74 -2.44 56.27
C GLN A 899 0.30 -1.21 55.45
N ARG A 900 1.29 -0.45 54.98
CA ARG A 900 1.08 0.79 54.23
C ARG A 900 1.50 0.59 52.77
N VAL A 901 0.61 0.87 51.83
CA VAL A 901 0.84 0.87 50.38
C VAL A 901 0.60 2.28 49.84
N THR A 902 1.56 2.82 49.09
CA THR A 902 1.43 4.13 48.42
C THR A 902 0.97 3.95 46.98
N HIS A 903 0.04 4.79 46.54
CA HIS A 903 -0.52 4.76 45.19
C HIS A 903 -0.49 6.16 44.57
N ALA A 904 0.02 6.26 43.35
CA ALA A 904 0.18 7.53 42.65
C ALA A 904 -1.14 7.96 41.98
N LEU A 905 -1.39 9.26 41.95
CA LEU A 905 -2.52 9.91 41.29
C LEU A 905 -2.03 11.17 40.58
N THR A 906 -2.69 11.56 39.50
CA THR A 906 -2.40 12.81 38.78
C THR A 906 -3.66 13.68 38.73
N ILE A 907 -3.54 14.96 39.07
CA ILE A 907 -4.65 15.92 38.94
C ILE A 907 -4.43 16.76 37.67
N GLY A 908 -5.37 16.77 36.73
CA GLY A 908 -5.29 17.51 35.46
C GLY A 908 -6.15 18.77 35.43
N GLU A 909 -5.82 19.74 34.57
CA GLU A 909 -6.62 20.96 34.33
C GLU A 909 -7.64 20.81 33.20
N ASP A 910 -7.48 19.82 32.31
CA ASP A 910 -8.24 19.72 31.07
C ASP A 910 -9.75 19.51 31.32
N ASP A 911 -10.59 20.29 30.63
CA ASP A 911 -12.06 20.12 30.69
C ASP A 911 -12.45 18.68 30.30
N PRO A 912 -13.48 18.06 30.92
CA PRO A 912 -13.95 16.73 30.55
C PRO A 912 -14.28 16.62 29.06
N ALA A 913 -13.81 15.55 28.42
CA ALA A 913 -13.92 15.29 27.00
C ALA A 913 -14.10 13.78 26.78
N VAL A 914 -14.89 13.41 25.77
CA VAL A 914 -15.17 11.99 25.47
C VAL A 914 -13.89 11.25 25.12
N ALA A 915 -13.57 10.18 25.83
CA ALA A 915 -12.41 9.34 25.56
C ALA A 915 -12.73 8.16 24.63
N ALA A 916 -13.96 7.66 24.68
CA ALA A 916 -14.45 6.59 23.82
C ALA A 916 -15.93 6.80 23.45
N LEU A 917 -16.27 6.57 22.18
CA LEU A 917 -17.64 6.67 21.66
C LEU A 917 -18.09 5.29 21.16
N ASN A 918 -18.86 4.58 21.96
CA ASN A 918 -19.41 3.28 21.56
C ASN A 918 -20.93 3.23 21.77
N VAL A 919 -21.61 2.58 20.83
CA VAL A 919 -22.99 2.11 21.02
C VAL A 919 -22.94 0.59 21.01
N LYS A 920 -23.35 -0.01 22.12
CA LYS A 920 -23.37 -1.45 22.34
C LYS A 920 -24.78 -1.97 22.14
N ASP A 921 -24.89 -3.21 21.67
CA ASP A 921 -26.14 -3.92 21.65
C ASP A 921 -26.63 -4.17 23.07
N LYS A 922 -27.85 -3.70 23.36
CA LYS A 922 -28.46 -3.78 24.69
C LYS A 922 -28.88 -5.21 25.04
N GLU A 923 -29.10 -6.07 24.05
CA GLU A 923 -29.46 -7.49 24.22
C GLU A 923 -28.25 -8.43 24.02
N SER A 924 -27.07 -7.88 23.68
CA SER A 924 -25.84 -8.64 23.54
C SER A 924 -25.13 -8.84 24.88
N ALA A 925 -24.86 -10.09 25.24
CA ALA A 925 -24.09 -10.45 26.43
C ALA A 925 -22.60 -10.11 26.35
N SER A 926 -22.04 -10.10 25.15
CA SER A 926 -20.65 -9.78 24.84
C SER A 926 -20.43 -8.28 24.68
N GLU A 927 -21.49 -7.47 24.84
CA GLU A 927 -21.45 -6.03 24.65
C GLU A 927 -21.05 -5.66 23.21
N LYS A 928 -21.52 -6.44 22.23
CA LYS A 928 -21.25 -6.29 20.80
C LYS A 928 -21.56 -4.87 20.36
N SER A 929 -20.61 -4.22 19.67
CA SER A 929 -20.86 -2.89 19.10
C SER A 929 -21.92 -2.97 18.00
N VAL A 930 -22.83 -1.99 17.98
CA VAL A 930 -23.76 -1.78 16.88
C VAL A 930 -22.96 -1.38 15.65
N LYS A 931 -23.20 -2.07 14.53
CA LYS A 931 -22.55 -1.79 13.24
C LYS A 931 -23.53 -1.27 12.19
N SER A 932 -24.80 -1.66 12.28
CA SER A 932 -25.86 -1.21 11.40
C SER A 932 -27.18 -1.08 12.15
N PHE A 933 -28.16 -0.38 11.57
CA PHE A 933 -29.54 -0.32 12.06
C PHE A 933 -30.52 0.13 10.96
N ASP A 934 -31.80 -0.19 11.15
CA ASP A 934 -32.87 0.26 10.25
C ASP A 934 -33.45 1.63 10.68
N VAL A 935 -33.75 2.50 9.71
CA VAL A 935 -34.52 3.71 9.90
C VAL A 935 -35.82 3.66 9.10
N ASN A 936 -36.96 3.73 9.80
CA ASN A 936 -38.28 3.69 9.16
C ASN A 936 -38.70 5.08 8.66
N ILE A 937 -39.08 5.18 7.39
CA ILE A 937 -39.67 6.35 6.75
C ILE A 937 -41.19 6.33 6.97
N ALA A 938 -41.69 7.31 7.73
CA ALA A 938 -43.13 7.52 7.81
C ALA A 938 -43.71 7.98 6.48
N SER A 939 -44.91 7.49 6.13
CA SER A 939 -45.62 7.91 4.91
C SER A 939 -45.76 9.45 4.82
N GLY A 940 -45.23 10.03 3.74
CA GLY A 940 -45.22 11.49 3.52
C GLY A 940 -44.06 12.26 4.16
N ALA A 941 -43.05 11.57 4.72
CA ALA A 941 -41.82 12.20 5.19
C ALA A 941 -41.03 12.84 4.03
N THR A 942 -40.39 13.97 4.30
CA THR A 942 -39.57 14.72 3.33
C THR A 942 -38.07 14.58 3.57
N SER A 943 -37.67 14.05 4.73
CA SER A 943 -36.28 13.87 5.12
C SER A 943 -36.14 12.90 6.32
N ILE A 944 -35.03 12.18 6.39
CA ILE A 944 -34.54 11.51 7.60
C ILE A 944 -33.69 12.52 8.37
N SER A 945 -34.15 12.88 9.57
CA SER A 945 -33.48 13.87 10.43
C SER A 945 -32.56 13.22 11.47
N THR A 946 -31.69 14.03 12.09
CA THR A 946 -30.86 13.60 13.23
C THR A 946 -31.69 12.92 14.34
N THR A 947 -32.89 13.43 14.63
CA THR A 947 -33.78 12.79 15.61
C THR A 947 -34.19 11.39 15.17
N ASN A 948 -34.50 11.18 13.88
CA ASN A 948 -34.86 9.85 13.39
C ASN A 948 -33.68 8.87 13.50
N LEU A 949 -32.46 9.33 13.18
CA LEU A 949 -31.24 8.53 13.26
C LEU A 949 -30.89 8.16 14.69
N LEU A 950 -30.90 9.14 15.60
CA LEU A 950 -30.58 8.90 17.01
C LEU A 950 -31.69 8.15 17.74
N ASP A 951 -32.97 8.33 17.36
CA ASP A 951 -34.07 7.52 17.92
C ASP A 951 -33.94 6.05 17.48
N ALA A 952 -33.61 5.82 16.20
CA ALA A 952 -33.35 4.47 15.68
C ALA A 952 -32.15 3.81 16.37
N LEU A 953 -31.12 4.60 16.72
CA LEU A 953 -29.92 4.12 17.40
C LEU A 953 -30.07 4.01 18.93
N ALA A 954 -30.88 4.85 19.60
CA ALA A 954 -30.79 5.07 21.05
C ALA A 954 -32.04 4.75 21.90
N ASN A 955 -33.26 4.58 21.39
CA ASN A 955 -34.42 4.44 22.30
C ASN A 955 -35.66 3.65 21.83
N ASN A 956 -36.08 2.74 22.74
CA ASN A 956 -37.44 2.36 23.15
C ASN A 956 -38.46 1.76 22.15
N ASN A 957 -38.69 0.45 22.31
CA ASN A 957 -39.86 -0.34 21.89
C ASN A 957 -40.06 -0.70 20.41
N ALA A 958 -39.19 -0.30 19.49
CA ALA A 958 -39.30 -0.74 18.09
C ALA A 958 -38.11 -1.56 17.56
N ILE A 959 -36.88 -1.40 18.05
CA ILE A 959 -35.71 -2.25 17.72
C ILE A 959 -34.82 -2.46 18.97
N ALA A 960 -34.10 -3.59 18.99
CA ALA A 960 -33.43 -4.21 20.13
C ALA A 960 -31.97 -3.77 20.37
N GLU A 961 -31.39 -2.83 19.63
CA GLU A 961 -29.93 -2.92 19.38
C GLU A 961 -29.03 -1.87 20.03
N GLY A 962 -29.47 -0.90 20.86
CA GLY A 962 -28.55 0.19 21.27
C GLY A 962 -28.58 0.65 22.73
N LYS A 963 -27.40 0.69 23.38
CA LYS A 963 -27.06 1.36 24.63
C LYS A 963 -25.76 2.16 24.44
N TRP A 964 -25.81 3.46 24.74
CA TRP A 964 -24.61 4.31 24.77
C TRP A 964 -23.64 3.84 25.87
N ASP A 965 -22.37 3.73 25.51
CA ASP A 965 -21.25 3.40 26.39
C ASP A 965 -20.14 4.42 26.14
N LEU A 966 -20.18 5.52 26.90
CA LEU A 966 -19.23 6.62 26.82
C LEU A 966 -18.65 6.88 28.21
N GLU A 967 -17.33 6.98 28.25
CA GLU A 967 -16.55 7.46 29.39
C GLU A 967 -15.74 8.69 28.95
N ASP A 968 -15.50 9.61 29.87
CA ASP A 968 -14.58 10.72 29.65
C ASP A 968 -13.13 10.31 29.97
N GLN A 969 -12.18 11.23 29.78
CA GLN A 969 -10.76 10.98 30.02
C GLN A 969 -10.39 10.79 31.51
N TYR A 970 -11.34 11.03 32.41
CA TYR A 970 -11.22 10.81 33.86
C TYR A 970 -11.87 9.49 34.30
N GLY A 971 -12.54 8.76 33.40
CA GLY A 971 -13.20 7.49 33.68
C GLY A 971 -14.62 7.66 34.22
N GLU A 972 -15.21 8.85 34.10
CA GLU A 972 -16.56 9.15 34.56
C GLU A 972 -17.59 8.92 33.45
N ASP A 973 -18.79 8.44 33.84
CA ASP A 973 -19.89 8.16 32.92
C ASP A 973 -20.36 9.44 32.19
N VAL A 974 -20.48 9.35 30.86
CA VAL A 974 -20.98 10.45 30.02
C VAL A 974 -22.43 10.18 29.58
N THR A 975 -23.32 11.16 29.77
CA THR A 975 -24.73 11.01 29.39
C THR A 975 -25.05 11.65 28.04
N VAL A 976 -25.75 10.94 27.17
CA VAL A 976 -26.23 11.44 25.88
C VAL A 976 -27.75 11.62 25.90
N SER A 977 -28.23 12.82 25.56
CA SER A 977 -29.66 13.12 25.39
C SER A 977 -29.91 13.89 24.09
N GLY A 978 -30.54 13.22 23.12
CA GLY A 978 -30.57 13.72 21.75
C GLY A 978 -29.13 13.85 21.23
N THR A 979 -28.74 15.05 20.81
CA THR A 979 -27.37 15.36 20.37
C THR A 979 -26.49 15.92 21.49
N THR A 980 -27.05 16.16 22.69
CA THR A 980 -26.31 16.80 23.77
C THR A 980 -25.59 15.76 24.60
N VAL A 981 -24.27 15.93 24.70
CA VAL A 981 -23.38 15.14 25.55
C VAL A 981 -23.19 15.93 26.85
N THR A 982 -23.38 15.30 28.00
CA THR A 982 -23.28 15.95 29.32
C THR A 982 -22.28 15.19 30.19
N PHE A 983 -21.28 15.89 30.69
CA PHE A 983 -20.22 15.36 31.55
C PHE A 983 -20.57 15.47 33.04
N PHE A 984 -19.82 14.78 33.90
CA PHE A 984 -20.08 14.75 35.35
C PHE A 984 -20.02 16.14 36.00
N ASP A 985 -19.16 17.03 35.51
CA ASP A 985 -19.00 18.40 36.01
C ASP A 985 -20.22 19.29 35.66
N GLY A 986 -21.02 18.89 34.67
CA GLY A 986 -22.19 19.59 34.15
C GLY A 986 -21.92 20.41 32.89
N SER A 987 -20.69 20.38 32.37
CA SER A 987 -20.35 20.87 31.03
C SER A 987 -21.03 20.00 29.97
N THR A 988 -21.16 20.55 28.76
CA THR A 988 -21.87 19.87 27.66
C THR A 988 -21.17 20.08 26.34
N ASP A 989 -21.18 19.07 25.48
CA ASP A 989 -20.81 19.16 24.06
C ASP A 989 -21.94 18.65 23.14
N GLN A 990 -21.73 18.66 21.83
CA GLN A 990 -22.69 18.23 20.81
C GLN A 990 -22.13 17.15 19.91
N LEU A 991 -22.91 16.09 19.72
CA LEU A 991 -22.68 15.10 18.66
C LEU A 991 -22.73 15.78 17.28
N LYS A 992 -21.76 15.49 16.44
CA LYS A 992 -21.72 15.82 15.02
C LYS A 992 -22.06 14.57 14.22
N LEU A 993 -22.98 14.69 13.27
CA LEU A 993 -23.42 13.58 12.44
C LEU A 993 -23.02 13.85 11.00
N ARG A 994 -22.26 12.94 10.40
CA ARG A 994 -21.90 12.97 8.99
C ARG A 994 -22.55 11.80 8.26
N ILE A 995 -23.27 12.10 7.18
CA ILE A 995 -23.83 11.12 6.27
C ILE A 995 -22.90 11.01 5.06
N SER A 996 -22.49 9.79 4.73
CA SER A 996 -21.63 9.43 3.59
C SER A 996 -22.11 8.13 2.95
N ASP A 997 -21.45 7.71 1.86
CA ASP A 997 -21.65 6.40 1.20
C ASP A 997 -23.12 6.11 0.94
N VAL A 998 -23.82 7.13 0.45
CA VAL A 998 -25.25 7.08 0.22
C VAL A 998 -25.49 6.15 -0.96
N ASN A 999 -26.03 4.98 -0.65
CA ASN A 999 -26.47 4.00 -1.61
C ASN A 999 -27.95 4.23 -1.93
N ALA A 1000 -28.21 5.17 -2.84
CA ALA A 1000 -29.56 5.58 -3.22
C ALA A 1000 -29.84 5.35 -4.70
N ALA A 1001 -31.06 4.94 -5.03
CA ALA A 1001 -31.50 4.81 -6.42
C ALA A 1001 -31.50 6.14 -7.21
N ASN A 1002 -31.48 7.29 -6.52
CA ASN A 1002 -31.48 8.64 -7.10
C ASN A 1002 -30.16 9.38 -6.80
N ASP A 1003 -29.04 8.84 -7.28
CA ASP A 1003 -27.67 9.27 -6.92
C ASP A 1003 -27.38 10.77 -7.18
N GLU A 1004 -28.05 11.37 -8.16
CA GLU A 1004 -27.82 12.78 -8.52
C GLU A 1004 -28.69 13.80 -7.74
N ASP A 1005 -29.70 13.35 -7.00
CA ASP A 1005 -30.75 14.23 -6.42
C ASP A 1005 -30.95 14.08 -4.91
N TYR A 1006 -30.17 13.24 -4.23
CA TYR A 1006 -30.12 13.29 -2.78
C TYR A 1006 -29.32 14.51 -2.31
N LYS A 1007 -29.77 15.05 -1.20
CA LYS A 1007 -29.27 16.28 -0.60
C LYS A 1007 -29.13 16.06 0.89
N VAL A 1008 -27.88 15.88 1.30
CA VAL A 1008 -27.52 15.98 2.71
C VAL A 1008 -27.47 17.45 3.09
N THR A 1009 -28.28 17.83 4.07
CA THR A 1009 -28.32 19.19 4.62
C THR A 1009 -27.63 19.20 5.98
N SER A 1010 -26.84 20.24 6.25
CA SER A 1010 -26.10 20.41 7.51
C SER A 1010 -25.19 19.22 7.87
N ASN A 1011 -24.54 18.63 6.85
CA ASN A 1011 -23.66 17.48 7.02
C ASN A 1011 -22.50 17.79 8.00
N GLY A 1012 -22.16 16.85 8.89
CA GLY A 1012 -21.13 17.02 9.91
C GLY A 1012 -21.56 17.89 11.11
N THR A 1013 -22.86 18.11 11.31
CA THR A 1013 -23.40 18.90 12.44
C THR A 1013 -24.42 18.11 13.24
N SER A 1014 -24.84 18.63 14.39
CA SER A 1014 -25.93 18.07 15.21
C SER A 1014 -27.33 18.18 14.58
N SER A 1015 -27.41 18.68 13.34
CA SER A 1015 -28.67 18.90 12.61
C SER A 1015 -28.68 18.24 11.24
N ALA A 1016 -27.76 17.29 10.99
CA ALA A 1016 -27.66 16.60 9.72
C ALA A 1016 -28.98 15.89 9.35
N SER A 1017 -29.33 15.96 8.07
CA SER A 1017 -30.50 15.30 7.52
C SER A 1017 -30.29 14.97 6.04
N ILE A 1018 -30.95 13.92 5.56
CA ILE A 1018 -30.99 13.55 4.15
C ILE A 1018 -32.45 13.59 3.66
N ASN A 1019 -32.71 14.17 2.48
CA ASN A 1019 -34.06 14.23 1.91
C ASN A 1019 -34.56 12.84 1.47
N VAL A 1020 -35.88 12.67 1.53
CA VAL A 1020 -36.58 11.45 1.13
C VAL A 1020 -37.49 11.76 -0.05
N GLY A 1021 -37.52 10.88 -1.06
CA GLY A 1021 -38.50 10.98 -2.15
C GLY A 1021 -38.14 10.16 -3.39
N SER A 1022 -39.17 9.62 -4.05
CA SER A 1022 -39.03 8.77 -5.25
C SER A 1022 -38.50 9.48 -6.51
N ALA A 1023 -38.37 10.81 -6.47
CA ALA A 1023 -37.83 11.63 -7.55
C ALA A 1023 -36.61 12.46 -7.11
N ASN A 1024 -36.49 12.77 -5.81
CA ASN A 1024 -35.35 13.50 -5.25
C ASN A 1024 -35.13 13.03 -3.81
N GLY A 1025 -34.05 12.29 -3.55
CA GLY A 1025 -33.68 11.78 -2.21
C GLY A 1025 -33.71 10.25 -2.10
N VAL A 1026 -33.46 9.79 -0.87
CA VAL A 1026 -33.48 8.35 -0.54
C VAL A 1026 -34.91 7.81 -0.44
N GLN A 1027 -35.08 6.52 -0.67
CA GLN A 1027 -36.35 5.80 -0.61
C GLN A 1027 -36.21 4.42 0.07
N GLU A 1028 -37.34 3.74 0.28
CA GLU A 1028 -37.36 2.37 0.83
C GLU A 1028 -36.45 1.44 -0.01
N GLY A 1029 -35.52 0.76 0.65
CA GLY A 1029 -34.52 -0.10 0.03
C GLY A 1029 -33.15 0.56 -0.19
N ASP A 1030 -33.02 1.87 0.02
CA ASP A 1030 -31.73 2.56 -0.01
C ASP A 1030 -30.96 2.37 1.31
N SER A 1031 -29.67 2.72 1.32
CA SER A 1031 -28.86 2.71 2.54
C SER A 1031 -27.78 3.79 2.54
N PHE A 1032 -27.16 4.09 3.68
CA PHE A 1032 -26.03 5.05 3.77
C PHE A 1032 -25.18 4.82 5.01
N THR A 1033 -23.99 5.42 5.08
CA THR A 1033 -23.14 5.44 6.28
C THR A 1033 -23.43 6.68 7.12
N LEU A 1034 -23.60 6.50 8.42
CA LEU A 1034 -23.68 7.54 9.44
C LEU A 1034 -22.43 7.49 10.32
N THR A 1035 -21.58 8.53 10.26
CA THR A 1035 -20.50 8.76 11.23
C THR A 1035 -20.98 9.72 12.31
N ILE A 1036 -20.85 9.33 13.57
CA ILE A 1036 -21.12 10.16 14.74
C ILE A 1036 -19.78 10.55 15.36
N SER A 1037 -19.57 11.83 15.68
CA SER A 1037 -18.36 12.29 16.35
C SER A 1037 -18.59 13.33 17.45
N VAL A 1038 -17.71 13.32 18.44
CA VAL A 1038 -17.66 14.25 19.59
C VAL A 1038 -16.23 14.29 20.12
N ASP A 1039 -15.71 15.47 20.47
CA ASP A 1039 -14.32 15.66 20.94
C ASP A 1039 -13.21 15.03 20.07
N GLY A 1040 -13.48 14.82 18.78
CA GLY A 1040 -12.53 14.18 17.85
C GLY A 1040 -12.53 12.64 17.87
N VAL A 1041 -13.37 12.03 18.69
CA VAL A 1041 -13.67 10.58 18.66
C VAL A 1041 -14.83 10.33 17.69
N GLU A 1042 -14.70 9.36 16.79
CA GLU A 1042 -15.71 9.07 15.77
C GLU A 1042 -16.08 7.57 15.73
N GLN A 1043 -17.33 7.27 15.40
CA GLN A 1043 -17.82 5.91 15.15
C GLN A 1043 -18.82 5.92 13.99
N SER A 1044 -18.68 4.97 13.06
CA SER A 1044 -19.55 4.84 11.88
C SER A 1044 -20.53 3.67 11.99
N TYR A 1045 -21.70 3.84 11.37
CA TYR A 1045 -22.81 2.89 11.34
C TYR A 1045 -23.44 2.84 9.95
N LYS A 1046 -23.84 1.65 9.48
CA LYS A 1046 -24.67 1.52 8.27
C LYS A 1046 -26.14 1.71 8.59
N VAL A 1047 -26.85 2.48 7.78
CA VAL A 1047 -28.27 2.80 7.97
C VAL A 1047 -29.06 2.28 6.77
N TYR A 1048 -30.03 1.39 7.02
CA TYR A 1048 -30.95 0.89 5.99
C TYR A 1048 -32.28 1.63 6.05
N VAL A 1049 -32.77 2.06 4.89
CA VAL A 1049 -33.99 2.85 4.76
C VAL A 1049 -35.20 1.93 4.54
N LYS A 1050 -36.14 1.94 5.49
CA LYS A 1050 -37.36 1.09 5.49
C LYS A 1050 -38.66 1.86 5.38
#